data_AF-A0A2E3D0J5-F1
#
_entry.id   AF-A0A2E3D0J5-F1
#
_cell.length_a   1.000
_cell.length_b   1.000
_cell.length_c   1.000
_cell.angle_alpha   90.00
_cell.angle_beta   90.00
_cell.angle_gamma   90.00
#
_symmetry.space_group_name_H-M   'P 1'
#
loop_
_entity.id
_entity.type
_entity.pdbx_description
1 polymer ?
#
loop_
_entity_poly.entity_id
_entity_poly.type
_entity_poly.pdbx_seq_one_letter_code
_entity_poly.pdbx_strand_id
1 'polypeptide(L)'
;MQSASRCITTCHEMGEVQIMRWQTMKALNPLLLTLALLLSACGGGGGDRAPGVDSGPREPGQPIDPNPPVLPADRIAAADLTASDAVVAVMNSVSVNSPPTLEFVLTANGVQTVAGLTTANARFSLARLVANAGDAAGEHWESYIERNEDPVCRSAADVSSSQNDCTTFTSETDPANILDSDLKVSDPLAIGKVTQVQATTENNGTLTALEDGVWRYVFSMDIGDPTTLNEVHRACIQFSLNAAVDNLCVDFIPALLADSATAALGSSLSPLFYDTNSARMIATEATCNSCHDKLAIHGGGRTQLNYCVTCHNPNTTDANSTNVLDLATMVHKIHNGRNLPSGAYTIWGYRNSAHDYSGTTYPQSVMNCTRCHAGEEDVAFAQAQGLPAPEAELTAEGHSWVTNPTLLACSSCHEQLLDGIKLDGGSLSRDHSTFTNETNCAGCHRESDNPENPRGLQANQAHRDLLTEEARSLTLVIESVSQAAVGETPLLDISVRDTDGIALNLKDTAEFCASAVFDVRIPWDGATEFLNQDDSDVGATSPRIRQAVTPADLTLVSDNVFRIDTSLFGNTATIPAGVESIAVMIDTRYPGTDDLGTACAGDMIYLDSVVQFVATDGGTATERREIVSVDNCNQCHGRYISDTHPSRGVNNPLVCTSCHNPNRGTTGSSHDLSVTVHAVHASAMRETPFKGTWDSERLHFPGDLSDCGICHEGDSYGLPLPLTREAVLSDRTAGTFTTPVAAVCSSCHDTALAKAHMVSQGAAQFDVVDRPDMSATPETCSICHGAGASADVERVHNR
;
A
#
# COMPACT_ATOMS: atom_id res chain seq x y z
N MET A 1 29.94 -26.58 36.91
CA MET A 1 29.85 -27.45 38.10
C MET A 1 28.37 -27.69 38.38
N GLN A 2 27.96 -28.93 38.68
CA GLN A 2 26.64 -29.38 39.22
C GLN A 2 25.38 -28.91 38.45
N SER A 3 24.60 -29.75 37.72
CA SER A 3 23.81 -30.97 38.08
C SER A 3 22.60 -30.66 38.98
N ALA A 4 21.38 -31.23 38.83
CA ALA A 4 20.89 -32.37 38.03
C ALA A 4 19.33 -32.26 37.85
N SER A 5 18.70 -32.69 36.74
CA SER A 5 18.15 -34.04 36.41
C SER A 5 16.74 -34.45 36.90
N ARG A 6 15.91 -34.87 35.91
CA ARG A 6 14.90 -35.98 35.88
C ARG A 6 13.54 -35.87 36.61
N CYS A 7 12.46 -36.13 35.86
CA CYS A 7 11.78 -37.45 35.87
C CYS A 7 10.87 -37.67 34.63
N ILE A 8 10.42 -38.91 34.42
CA ILE A 8 9.74 -39.42 33.20
C ILE A 8 8.50 -40.29 33.60
N THR A 9 7.49 -40.36 32.72
CA THR A 9 6.34 -41.32 32.65
C THR A 9 5.26 -41.33 33.76
N THR A 10 3.98 -41.23 33.35
CA THR A 10 3.04 -42.37 33.18
C THR A 10 1.79 -41.98 32.35
N CYS A 11 0.95 -42.95 31.95
CA CYS A 11 -0.18 -42.82 31.01
C CYS A 11 -1.58 -43.07 31.64
N HIS A 12 -2.65 -42.72 30.89
CA HIS A 12 -4.09 -43.06 31.08
C HIS A 12 -4.77 -42.45 32.35
N GLU A 13 -5.98 -41.86 32.32
CA GLU A 13 -7.25 -42.32 31.76
C GLU A 13 -8.25 -41.21 31.32
N MET A 14 -9.19 -41.65 30.46
CA MET A 14 -10.53 -41.17 30.06
C MET A 14 -11.21 -39.94 30.71
N GLY A 15 -11.86 -39.12 29.87
CA GLY A 15 -12.94 -38.18 30.19
C GLY A 15 -13.74 -37.82 28.93
N GLU A 16 -15.07 -37.93 28.96
CA GLU A 16 -15.93 -37.98 27.76
C GLU A 16 -16.31 -36.62 27.14
N VAL A 17 -16.55 -36.63 25.82
CA VAL A 17 -17.14 -35.53 25.04
C VAL A 17 -18.67 -35.56 25.11
N GLN A 18 -19.31 -34.43 25.43
CA GLN A 18 -20.76 -34.23 25.33
C GLN A 18 -21.11 -33.30 24.16
N ILE A 19 -21.42 -33.87 23.00
CA ILE A 19 -22.04 -33.15 21.88
C ILE A 19 -23.56 -33.26 22.01
N MET A 20 -24.25 -32.13 22.17
CA MET A 20 -25.72 -32.11 22.24
C MET A 20 -26.35 -32.09 20.84
N ARG A 21 -27.47 -32.80 20.72
CA ARG A 21 -28.03 -33.28 19.44
C ARG A 21 -29.05 -32.31 18.85
N TRP A 22 -29.06 -32.20 17.52
CA TRP A 22 -30.28 -31.88 16.77
C TRP A 22 -30.88 -33.15 16.18
N GLN A 23 -32.21 -33.28 16.25
CA GLN A 23 -32.91 -34.53 15.94
C GLN A 23 -33.24 -34.65 14.45
N THR A 24 -33.07 -35.86 13.91
CA THR A 24 -33.53 -36.27 12.59
C THR A 24 -34.91 -36.96 12.65
N MET A 25 -35.58 -37.05 11.48
CA MET A 25 -36.47 -38.14 10.96
C MET A 25 -37.57 -37.54 10.05
N LYS A 26 -38.19 -38.16 9.02
CA LYS A 26 -38.02 -39.34 8.10
C LYS A 26 -39.18 -39.25 7.05
N ALA A 27 -39.24 -39.90 5.88
CA ALA A 27 -38.28 -40.44 4.89
C ALA A 27 -39.09 -41.09 3.70
N LEU A 28 -38.39 -41.69 2.71
CA LEU A 28 -38.86 -42.76 1.76
C LEU A 28 -39.77 -42.40 0.54
N ASN A 29 -39.16 -42.24 -0.65
CA ASN A 29 -39.12 -43.16 -1.84
C ASN A 29 -40.30 -44.14 -2.15
N PRO A 30 -40.46 -44.75 -3.38
CA PRO A 30 -39.69 -44.63 -4.65
C PRO A 30 -40.44 -44.84 -6.04
N LEU A 31 -39.68 -44.75 -7.16
CA LEU A 31 -39.66 -45.61 -8.40
C LEU A 31 -40.65 -45.52 -9.63
N LEU A 32 -40.04 -45.63 -10.84
CA LEU A 32 -40.40 -46.36 -12.11
C LEU A 32 -41.19 -45.76 -13.34
N LEU A 33 -40.45 -45.62 -14.46
CA LEU A 33 -40.61 -46.22 -15.84
C LEU A 33 -41.66 -45.76 -16.93
N THR A 34 -41.14 -45.05 -17.95
CA THR A 34 -41.25 -45.23 -19.44
C THR A 34 -42.56 -45.31 -20.29
N LEU A 35 -42.51 -44.59 -21.45
CA LEU A 35 -42.82 -44.99 -22.86
C LEU A 35 -44.13 -44.57 -23.62
N ALA A 36 -43.94 -43.67 -24.61
CA ALA A 36 -44.35 -43.70 -26.04
C ALA A 36 -45.81 -43.62 -26.60
N LEU A 37 -45.97 -42.58 -27.45
CA LEU A 37 -46.53 -42.51 -28.84
C LEU A 37 -48.04 -42.73 -29.21
N LEU A 38 -48.63 -41.60 -29.66
CA LEU A 38 -49.31 -41.35 -30.97
C LEU A 38 -50.80 -41.69 -31.29
N LEU A 39 -51.35 -40.75 -32.08
CA LEU A 39 -52.41 -40.82 -33.13
C LEU A 39 -53.92 -40.58 -32.81
N SER A 40 -54.31 -39.30 -32.96
CA SER A 40 -55.43 -38.77 -33.78
C SER A 40 -56.85 -39.36 -33.72
N ALA A 41 -57.88 -38.51 -33.48
CA ALA A 41 -58.67 -37.86 -34.57
C ALA A 41 -59.92 -37.06 -34.09
N CYS A 42 -60.15 -35.91 -34.76
CA CYS A 42 -61.43 -35.23 -35.08
C CYS A 42 -62.53 -34.93 -34.01
N GLY A 43 -63.00 -33.68 -33.99
CA GLY A 43 -64.32 -33.29 -33.48
C GLY A 43 -64.37 -31.85 -32.94
N GLY A 44 -64.88 -30.89 -33.73
CA GLY A 44 -64.87 -29.46 -33.37
C GLY A 44 -66.12 -28.96 -32.63
N GLY A 45 -66.03 -27.74 -32.09
CA GLY A 45 -67.13 -27.00 -31.46
C GLY A 45 -66.60 -25.82 -30.65
N GLY A 46 -66.87 -24.58 -31.09
CA GLY A 46 -66.45 -23.37 -30.38
C GLY A 46 -67.45 -22.91 -29.31
N GLY A 47 -66.97 -22.08 -28.38
CA GLY A 47 -67.81 -21.47 -27.34
C GLY A 47 -67.02 -21.12 -26.07
N ASP A 48 -66.51 -19.88 -26.04
CA ASP A 48 -66.19 -19.01 -24.89
C ASP A 48 -65.39 -19.55 -23.68
N ARG A 49 -64.34 -18.82 -23.30
CA ARG A 49 -63.64 -18.95 -22.00
C ARG A 49 -63.45 -17.60 -21.32
N ALA A 50 -63.55 -17.62 -19.99
CA ALA A 50 -63.45 -16.47 -19.10
C ALA A 50 -61.98 -16.04 -18.85
N PRO A 51 -61.74 -14.83 -18.29
CA PRO A 51 -60.39 -14.33 -18.02
C PRO A 51 -59.64 -15.16 -16.96
N GLY A 52 -58.31 -15.31 -17.11
CA GLY A 52 -57.44 -15.84 -16.07
C GLY A 52 -56.90 -17.27 -16.26
N VAL A 53 -56.67 -17.72 -17.50
CA VAL A 53 -55.94 -18.97 -17.78
C VAL A 53 -54.84 -18.69 -18.81
N ASP A 54 -53.59 -19.01 -18.47
CA ASP A 54 -52.44 -18.82 -19.36
C ASP A 54 -52.51 -19.68 -20.62
N SER A 55 -51.97 -19.14 -21.71
CA SER A 55 -51.85 -19.83 -22.99
C SER A 55 -50.82 -20.96 -22.92
N GLY A 56 -51.16 -22.14 -23.48
CA GLY A 56 -50.21 -23.22 -23.68
C GLY A 56 -49.06 -22.89 -24.65
N PRO A 57 -48.13 -23.83 -24.89
CA PRO A 57 -46.91 -23.58 -25.67
C PRO A 57 -47.20 -23.05 -27.08
N ARG A 58 -46.47 -22.02 -27.50
CA ARG A 58 -46.59 -21.41 -28.84
C ARG A 58 -45.84 -22.23 -29.91
N GLU A 59 -46.29 -22.13 -31.16
CA GLU A 59 -45.67 -22.85 -32.29
C GLU A 59 -44.25 -22.34 -32.63
N PRO A 60 -43.35 -23.21 -33.15
CA PRO A 60 -42.03 -22.79 -33.59
C PRO A 60 -42.11 -21.89 -34.84
N GLY A 61 -41.51 -20.70 -34.78
CA GLY A 61 -41.25 -19.85 -35.96
C GLY A 61 -41.96 -18.50 -36.02
N GLN A 62 -42.67 -18.05 -34.97
CA GLN A 62 -43.09 -16.65 -34.89
C GLN A 62 -41.92 -15.74 -34.45
N PRO A 63 -41.84 -14.48 -34.95
CA PRO A 63 -40.92 -13.49 -34.43
C PRO A 63 -41.14 -13.29 -32.92
N ILE A 64 -40.05 -13.31 -32.17
CA ILE A 64 -40.08 -12.93 -30.76
C ILE A 64 -40.08 -11.41 -30.74
N ASP A 65 -41.20 -10.80 -30.33
CA ASP A 65 -41.17 -9.43 -29.83
C ASP A 65 -40.45 -9.53 -28.47
N PRO A 66 -39.23 -8.99 -28.31
CA PRO A 66 -38.56 -9.05 -27.02
C PRO A 66 -39.44 -8.33 -25.99
N ASN A 67 -39.54 -8.86 -24.77
CA ASN A 67 -40.12 -8.08 -23.68
C ASN A 67 -39.45 -6.71 -23.68
N PRO A 68 -40.20 -5.59 -23.66
CA PRO A 68 -39.58 -4.28 -23.53
C PRO A 68 -38.68 -4.33 -22.29
N PRO A 69 -37.44 -3.83 -22.37
CA PRO A 69 -36.53 -3.89 -21.24
C PRO A 69 -37.23 -3.27 -20.03
N VAL A 70 -37.23 -4.00 -18.91
CA VAL A 70 -37.68 -3.44 -17.64
C VAL A 70 -36.68 -2.33 -17.33
N LEU A 71 -37.09 -1.08 -17.59
CA LEU A 71 -36.32 0.08 -17.21
C LEU A 71 -36.10 0.01 -15.69
N PRO A 72 -34.87 0.25 -15.20
CA PRO A 72 -34.64 0.38 -13.76
C PRO A 72 -35.64 1.38 -13.18
N ALA A 73 -36.18 1.09 -11.99
CA ALA A 73 -37.06 2.04 -11.33
C ALA A 73 -36.30 3.36 -11.13
N ASP A 74 -36.93 4.51 -11.45
CA ASP A 74 -36.34 5.85 -11.33
C ASP A 74 -35.85 6.18 -9.89
N ARG A 75 -36.23 5.33 -8.91
CA ARG A 75 -35.83 5.40 -7.51
C ARG A 75 -35.43 4.02 -6.99
N ILE A 76 -34.43 4.00 -6.11
CA ILE A 76 -34.05 2.85 -5.27
C ILE A 76 -34.14 3.27 -3.80
N ALA A 77 -34.58 2.39 -2.89
CA ALA A 77 -34.56 2.72 -1.47
C ALA A 77 -33.15 2.53 -0.89
N ALA A 78 -32.74 3.40 0.02
CA ALA A 78 -31.44 3.33 0.69
C ALA A 78 -31.18 1.99 1.43
N ALA A 79 -32.24 1.31 1.86
CA ALA A 79 -32.18 0.00 2.49
C ALA A 79 -32.04 -1.18 1.50
N ASP A 80 -32.39 -0.96 0.22
CA ASP A 80 -32.31 -1.98 -0.84
C ASP A 80 -30.97 -1.94 -1.59
N LEU A 81 -30.12 -0.93 -1.30
CA LEU A 81 -28.75 -0.86 -1.82
C LEU A 81 -27.92 -2.05 -1.36
N THR A 82 -26.95 -2.43 -2.20
CA THR A 82 -26.02 -3.54 -2.04
C THR A 82 -24.59 -3.07 -2.30
N ALA A 83 -23.60 -3.88 -1.92
CA ALA A 83 -22.18 -3.55 -2.17
C ALA A 83 -21.82 -3.45 -3.67
N SER A 84 -22.64 -4.02 -4.57
CA SER A 84 -22.48 -3.94 -6.01
C SER A 84 -23.12 -2.71 -6.66
N ASP A 85 -23.90 -1.91 -5.93
CA ASP A 85 -24.52 -0.70 -6.48
C ASP A 85 -23.52 0.46 -6.50
N ALA A 86 -23.30 1.05 -7.67
CA ALA A 86 -22.44 2.22 -7.81
C ALA A 86 -23.21 3.49 -7.43
N VAL A 87 -22.92 4.07 -6.26
CA VAL A 87 -23.66 5.22 -5.71
C VAL A 87 -22.78 6.46 -5.65
N VAL A 88 -23.21 7.53 -6.31
CA VAL A 88 -22.54 8.83 -6.35
C VAL A 88 -23.38 9.85 -5.59
N ALA A 89 -22.76 10.63 -4.70
CA ALA A 89 -23.38 11.75 -4.02
C ALA A 89 -22.89 13.08 -4.63
N VAL A 90 -23.80 14.05 -4.80
CA VAL A 90 -23.50 15.39 -5.34
C VAL A 90 -24.13 16.46 -4.46
N MET A 91 -23.37 17.53 -4.17
CA MET A 91 -23.86 18.68 -3.40
C MET A 91 -24.57 19.65 -4.35
N ASN A 92 -25.81 20.01 -4.01
CA ASN A 92 -26.64 20.93 -4.80
C ASN A 92 -26.59 22.36 -4.27
N SER A 93 -26.62 22.55 -2.95
CA SER A 93 -26.57 23.88 -2.34
C SER A 93 -26.03 23.83 -0.90
N VAL A 94 -25.47 24.97 -0.47
CA VAL A 94 -25.17 25.28 0.93
C VAL A 94 -25.74 26.67 1.24
N SER A 95 -26.35 26.84 2.41
CA SER A 95 -26.88 28.12 2.86
C SER A 95 -26.68 28.30 4.37
N VAL A 96 -26.54 29.55 4.80
CA VAL A 96 -26.20 29.93 6.19
C VAL A 96 -27.34 30.72 6.81
N ASN A 97 -28.46 30.03 7.07
CA ASN A 97 -29.66 30.61 7.67
C ASN A 97 -29.71 30.43 9.21
N SER A 98 -28.56 30.14 9.83
CA SER A 98 -28.35 29.87 11.27
C SER A 98 -29.42 28.98 11.92
N PRO A 99 -29.25 27.64 11.92
CA PRO A 99 -28.04 26.90 11.57
C PRO A 99 -27.81 26.73 10.05
N PRO A 100 -26.60 26.34 9.61
CA PRO A 100 -26.32 26.00 8.23
C PRO A 100 -27.22 24.88 7.67
N THR A 101 -27.42 24.89 6.36
CA THR A 101 -28.27 23.92 5.65
C THR A 101 -27.59 23.47 4.36
N LEU A 102 -27.53 22.16 4.15
CA LEU A 102 -27.04 21.52 2.92
C LEU A 102 -28.21 20.94 2.13
N GLU A 103 -28.09 20.95 0.80
CA GLU A 103 -28.92 20.14 -0.09
C GLU A 103 -28.04 19.30 -1.00
N PHE A 104 -28.37 18.02 -1.15
CA PHE A 104 -27.58 17.05 -1.90
C PHE A 104 -28.47 15.99 -2.55
N VAL A 105 -27.93 15.27 -3.54
CA VAL A 105 -28.61 14.15 -4.21
C VAL A 105 -27.69 12.92 -4.23
N LEU A 106 -28.28 11.73 -4.16
CA LEU A 106 -27.59 10.46 -4.37
C LEU A 106 -28.20 9.76 -5.59
N THR A 107 -27.33 9.33 -6.50
CA THR A 107 -27.69 8.58 -7.70
C THR A 107 -27.01 7.22 -7.68
N ALA A 108 -27.79 6.16 -7.71
CA ALA A 108 -27.34 4.78 -7.84
C ALA A 108 -27.38 4.32 -9.30
N ASN A 109 -26.38 3.52 -9.70
CA ASN A 109 -26.28 2.87 -11.00
C ASN A 109 -26.45 3.84 -12.19
N GLY A 110 -25.98 5.09 -12.00
CA GLY A 110 -26.01 6.17 -12.98
C GLY A 110 -27.38 6.80 -13.28
N VAL A 111 -28.49 6.20 -12.87
CA VAL A 111 -29.85 6.63 -13.28
C VAL A 111 -30.91 6.66 -12.17
N GLN A 112 -30.70 5.98 -11.04
CA GLN A 112 -31.74 5.80 -10.02
C GLN A 112 -31.51 6.77 -8.85
N THR A 113 -32.50 7.58 -8.49
CA THR A 113 -32.39 8.45 -7.30
C THR A 113 -32.55 7.66 -6.01
N VAL A 114 -31.72 7.90 -5.00
CA VAL A 114 -31.80 7.19 -3.71
C VAL A 114 -32.86 7.83 -2.81
N ALA A 115 -33.86 7.03 -2.46
CA ALA A 115 -34.99 7.41 -1.62
C ALA A 115 -34.92 6.79 -0.21
N GLY A 116 -35.67 7.32 0.75
CA GLY A 116 -35.79 6.74 2.10
C GLY A 116 -34.56 6.87 3.00
N LEU A 117 -33.66 7.83 2.77
CA LEU A 117 -32.60 8.15 3.72
C LEU A 117 -33.17 8.63 5.06
N THR A 118 -32.46 8.30 6.13
CA THR A 118 -32.72 8.76 7.49
C THR A 118 -31.43 9.32 8.10
N THR A 119 -31.50 10.01 9.24
CA THR A 119 -30.30 10.45 9.98
C THR A 119 -29.46 9.29 10.53
N ALA A 120 -29.93 8.04 10.47
CA ALA A 120 -29.08 6.88 10.73
C ALA A 120 -28.08 6.64 9.57
N ASN A 121 -28.46 6.97 8.33
CA ASN A 121 -27.71 6.69 7.10
C ASN A 121 -26.64 7.74 6.75
N ALA A 122 -26.51 8.81 7.53
CA ALA A 122 -25.52 9.85 7.31
C ALA A 122 -24.97 10.42 8.62
N ARG A 123 -23.77 10.98 8.57
CA ARG A 123 -23.10 11.77 9.63
C ARG A 123 -22.55 13.03 9.00
N PHE A 124 -22.65 14.15 9.71
CA PHE A 124 -22.30 15.47 9.20
C PHE A 124 -21.19 16.09 10.05
N SER A 125 -20.11 16.56 9.42
CA SER A 125 -19.08 17.37 10.07
C SER A 125 -19.17 18.82 9.60
N LEU A 126 -18.70 19.73 10.45
CA LEU A 126 -18.68 21.16 10.19
C LEU A 126 -17.45 21.76 10.88
N ALA A 127 -16.58 22.40 10.11
CA ALA A 127 -15.33 22.99 10.56
C ALA A 127 -15.12 24.38 9.96
N ARG A 128 -14.28 25.20 10.59
CA ARG A 128 -13.72 26.45 10.04
C ARG A 128 -12.21 26.34 9.88
N LEU A 129 -11.67 27.07 8.92
CA LEU A 129 -10.25 27.28 8.72
C LEU A 129 -9.84 28.50 9.54
N VAL A 130 -8.87 28.36 10.45
CA VAL A 130 -8.42 29.42 11.35
C VAL A 130 -6.91 29.61 11.25
N ALA A 131 -6.47 30.86 11.35
CA ALA A 131 -5.06 31.21 11.41
C ALA A 131 -4.38 30.52 12.61
N ASN A 132 -3.15 30.07 12.41
CA ASN A 132 -2.33 29.54 13.50
C ASN A 132 -2.07 30.63 14.56
N ALA A 133 -1.98 30.20 15.83
CA ALA A 133 -1.84 31.12 16.95
C ALA A 133 -0.45 31.77 17.02
N GLY A 134 -0.40 32.98 17.59
CA GLY A 134 0.85 33.73 17.78
C GLY A 134 1.50 34.16 16.46
N ASP A 135 2.78 33.84 16.28
CA ASP A 135 3.56 34.19 15.08
C ASP A 135 3.69 33.01 14.09
N ALA A 136 3.07 31.85 14.37
CA ALA A 136 3.13 30.67 13.50
C ALA A 136 2.44 30.93 12.15
N ALA A 137 3.09 30.55 11.05
CA ALA A 137 2.57 30.76 9.70
C ALA A 137 1.48 29.73 9.34
N GLY A 138 0.58 30.10 8.43
CA GLY A 138 -0.47 29.23 7.90
C GLY A 138 -1.72 29.11 8.78
N GLU A 139 -2.54 28.13 8.44
CA GLU A 139 -3.88 27.91 9.01
C GLU A 139 -4.07 26.42 9.38
N HIS A 140 -5.08 26.15 10.22
CA HIS A 140 -5.55 24.80 10.54
C HIS A 140 -7.07 24.73 10.58
N TRP A 141 -7.61 23.52 10.42
CA TRP A 141 -9.04 23.27 10.59
C TRP A 141 -9.40 23.18 12.07
N GLU A 142 -10.54 23.75 12.46
CA GLU A 142 -11.12 23.65 13.80
C GLU A 142 -12.58 23.20 13.67
N SER A 143 -12.97 22.15 14.39
CA SER A 143 -14.33 21.62 14.32
C SER A 143 -15.29 22.45 15.18
N TYR A 144 -16.51 22.68 14.67
CA TYR A 144 -17.62 23.17 15.49
C TYR A 144 -18.26 22.08 16.34
N ILE A 145 -18.02 20.81 16.00
CA ILE A 145 -18.70 19.66 16.59
C ILE A 145 -17.66 18.80 17.28
N GLU A 146 -17.80 18.69 18.59
CA GLU A 146 -16.81 18.07 19.47
C GLU A 146 -17.46 17.10 20.46
N ARG A 147 -16.66 16.18 20.99
CA ARG A 147 -16.98 15.32 22.12
C ARG A 147 -15.82 15.30 23.10
N ASN A 148 -16.13 14.98 24.36
CA ASN A 148 -15.11 14.61 25.34
C ASN A 148 -14.84 13.11 25.22
N GLU A 149 -13.57 12.72 25.29
CA GLU A 149 -13.14 11.33 25.45
C GLU A 149 -12.66 11.07 26.87
N ASP A 150 -13.18 9.99 27.47
CA ASP A 150 -12.85 9.60 28.85
C ASP A 150 -11.42 9.03 28.93
N PRO A 151 -10.56 9.53 29.82
CA PRO A 151 -9.17 9.07 29.98
C PRO A 151 -9.06 7.73 30.72
N VAL A 152 -7.84 7.22 30.91
CA VAL A 152 -7.55 5.94 31.57
C VAL A 152 -7.09 6.09 33.03
N CYS A 153 -7.73 5.35 33.92
CA CYS A 153 -7.34 5.18 35.32
C CYS A 153 -6.96 3.72 35.55
N ARG A 154 -5.81 3.46 36.19
CA ARG A 154 -5.33 2.09 36.45
C ARG A 154 -5.38 1.68 37.92
N SER A 155 -5.77 2.59 38.80
CA SER A 155 -5.80 2.35 40.23
C SER A 155 -6.79 3.25 40.96
N ALA A 156 -7.17 2.84 42.17
CA ALA A 156 -7.90 3.70 43.10
C ALA A 156 -7.13 4.99 43.45
N ALA A 157 -5.79 4.96 43.37
CA ALA A 157 -4.96 6.15 43.57
C ALA A 157 -5.15 7.16 42.42
N ASP A 158 -5.22 6.70 41.17
CA ASP A 158 -5.51 7.54 40.02
C ASP A 158 -6.89 8.19 40.14
N VAL A 159 -7.94 7.42 40.46
CA VAL A 159 -9.31 7.95 40.67
C VAL A 159 -9.39 8.93 41.86
N SER A 160 -8.55 8.74 42.88
CA SER A 160 -8.51 9.63 44.05
C SER A 160 -7.72 10.94 43.83
N SER A 161 -7.00 11.06 42.72
CA SER A 161 -6.17 12.23 42.42
C SER A 161 -7.01 13.36 41.86
N SER A 162 -6.97 14.54 42.49
CA SER A 162 -7.63 15.75 41.97
C SER A 162 -6.93 16.38 40.76
N GLN A 163 -5.98 15.66 40.14
CA GLN A 163 -5.29 16.05 38.90
C GLN A 163 -5.72 15.18 37.71
N ASN A 164 -6.58 14.19 37.94
CA ASN A 164 -7.07 13.27 36.93
C ASN A 164 -8.59 13.44 36.79
N ASP A 165 -9.11 13.25 35.58
CA ASP A 165 -10.55 13.25 35.31
C ASP A 165 -11.14 11.83 35.22
N CYS A 166 -10.30 10.80 35.10
CA CYS A 166 -10.76 9.42 35.02
C CYS A 166 -11.48 8.99 36.32
N THR A 167 -12.70 8.48 36.18
CA THR A 167 -13.61 8.22 37.32
C THR A 167 -13.69 6.75 37.73
N THR A 168 -13.24 5.83 36.89
CA THR A 168 -13.32 4.38 37.10
C THR A 168 -12.01 3.69 36.70
N PHE A 169 -11.69 2.57 37.35
CA PHE A 169 -10.64 1.64 36.94
C PHE A 169 -11.17 0.22 37.12
N THR A 170 -10.67 -0.72 36.31
CA THR A 170 -10.84 -2.15 36.57
C THR A 170 -9.59 -2.71 37.25
N SER A 171 -9.78 -3.69 38.14
CA SER A 171 -8.70 -4.55 38.64
C SER A 171 -8.68 -5.92 37.97
N GLU A 172 -9.53 -6.13 36.95
CA GLU A 172 -9.51 -7.32 36.14
C GLU A 172 -8.28 -7.31 35.23
N THR A 173 -7.66 -8.47 35.07
CA THR A 173 -6.42 -8.68 34.30
C THR A 173 -6.56 -9.76 33.23
N ASP A 174 -7.65 -10.53 33.23
CA ASP A 174 -8.01 -11.44 32.15
C ASP A 174 -8.77 -10.67 31.05
N PRO A 175 -8.20 -10.48 29.84
CA PRO A 175 -8.83 -9.72 28.76
C PRO A 175 -10.20 -10.26 28.34
N ALA A 176 -10.52 -11.54 28.61
CA ALA A 176 -11.84 -12.10 28.32
C ALA A 176 -12.95 -11.61 29.27
N ASN A 177 -12.58 -11.02 30.41
CA ASN A 177 -13.51 -10.53 31.45
C ASN A 177 -13.50 -8.99 31.57
N ILE A 178 -12.54 -8.30 30.93
CA ILE A 178 -12.49 -6.84 30.86
C ILE A 178 -13.59 -6.34 29.90
N LEU A 179 -14.33 -5.30 30.27
CA LEU A 179 -15.32 -4.67 29.41
C LEU A 179 -14.64 -3.89 28.27
N ASP A 180 -15.28 -3.77 27.10
CA ASP A 180 -14.83 -2.90 25.99
C ASP A 180 -14.53 -1.44 26.45
N SER A 181 -15.17 -0.95 27.52
CA SER A 181 -14.86 0.37 28.12
C SER A 181 -13.48 0.44 28.80
N ASP A 182 -12.98 -0.70 29.24
CA ASP A 182 -11.89 -0.85 30.21
C ASP A 182 -10.64 -1.51 29.60
N LEU A 183 -10.70 -2.00 28.34
CA LEU A 183 -9.59 -2.70 27.66
C LEU A 183 -8.26 -1.93 27.66
N LYS A 184 -8.33 -0.60 27.64
CA LYS A 184 -7.17 0.30 27.75
C LYS A 184 -6.42 0.20 29.08
N VAL A 185 -7.06 -0.25 30.16
CA VAL A 185 -6.45 -0.30 31.51
C VAL A 185 -5.31 -1.33 31.58
N SER A 186 -5.38 -2.41 30.78
CA SER A 186 -4.35 -3.45 30.71
C SER A 186 -3.09 -3.07 29.94
N ASP A 187 -3.13 -2.01 29.12
CA ASP A 187 -2.01 -1.65 28.25
C ASP A 187 -1.01 -0.69 28.94
N PRO A 188 0.31 -0.97 28.93
CA PRO A 188 1.31 -0.07 29.54
C PRO A 188 1.43 1.30 28.87
N LEU A 189 1.06 1.47 27.60
CA LEU A 189 1.15 2.71 26.83
C LEU A 189 -0.08 3.63 26.99
N ALA A 190 -1.20 3.13 27.54
CA ALA A 190 -2.38 3.94 27.86
C ALA A 190 -2.14 4.78 29.14
N ILE A 191 -1.53 5.95 29.01
CA ILE A 191 -1.03 6.78 30.12
C ILE A 191 -1.87 8.02 30.46
N GLY A 192 -2.74 8.48 29.56
CA GLY A 192 -3.44 9.76 29.69
C GLY A 192 -4.56 9.74 30.74
N LYS A 193 -4.58 10.73 31.64
CA LYS A 193 -5.46 10.77 32.83
C LYS A 193 -6.44 11.93 32.86
N VAL A 194 -6.42 12.79 31.85
CA VAL A 194 -7.18 14.03 31.73
C VAL A 194 -8.06 13.94 30.48
N THR A 195 -9.30 14.41 30.60
CA THR A 195 -10.28 14.41 29.51
C THR A 195 -9.70 15.16 28.32
N GLN A 196 -9.80 14.58 27.13
CA GLN A 196 -9.43 15.29 25.90
C GLN A 196 -10.66 15.57 25.05
N VAL A 197 -10.59 16.66 24.32
CA VAL A 197 -11.57 17.03 23.31
C VAL A 197 -11.20 16.34 22.00
N GLN A 198 -12.22 15.86 21.30
CA GLN A 198 -12.09 15.31 19.95
C GLN A 198 -13.16 15.91 19.04
N ALA A 199 -12.74 16.40 17.89
CA ALA A 199 -13.65 16.71 16.81
C ALA A 199 -14.45 15.46 16.38
N THR A 200 -15.72 15.66 16.03
CA THR A 200 -16.66 14.57 15.71
C THR A 200 -17.74 15.04 14.74
N THR A 201 -18.73 14.18 14.48
CA THR A 201 -19.88 14.46 13.62
C THR A 201 -21.19 14.54 14.39
N GLU A 202 -22.16 15.28 13.85
CA GLU A 202 -23.55 15.22 14.28
C GLU A 202 -24.43 14.35 13.36
N ASN A 203 -25.61 13.99 13.87
CA ASN A 203 -26.73 13.44 13.08
C ASN A 203 -28.11 13.69 13.73
N ASN A 204 -28.18 14.60 14.69
CA ASN A 204 -29.36 15.00 15.44
C ASN A 204 -30.02 16.27 14.88
N GLY A 205 -29.52 16.80 13.75
CA GLY A 205 -30.19 17.81 12.94
C GLY A 205 -31.38 17.24 12.16
N THR A 206 -31.94 18.04 11.25
CA THR A 206 -33.17 17.69 10.53
C THR A 206 -32.88 17.31 9.08
N LEU A 207 -33.02 16.02 8.76
CA LEU A 207 -32.98 15.50 7.38
C LEU A 207 -34.40 15.44 6.78
N THR A 208 -34.61 16.03 5.62
CA THR A 208 -35.90 16.10 4.91
C THR A 208 -35.74 15.76 3.44
N ALA A 209 -36.60 14.89 2.89
CA ALA A 209 -36.70 14.67 1.45
C ALA A 209 -37.45 15.83 0.77
N LEU A 210 -36.92 16.29 -0.37
CA LEU A 210 -37.55 17.27 -1.26
C LEU A 210 -38.07 16.59 -2.54
N GLU A 211 -38.38 17.38 -3.55
CA GLU A 211 -38.70 16.89 -4.90
C GLU A 211 -37.45 16.30 -5.58
N ASP A 212 -37.67 15.50 -6.64
CA ASP A 212 -36.64 14.92 -7.52
C ASP A 212 -35.48 14.15 -6.84
N GLY A 213 -35.69 13.65 -5.62
CA GLY A 213 -34.69 12.86 -4.89
C GLY A 213 -33.62 13.70 -4.17
N VAL A 214 -33.80 15.02 -4.12
CA VAL A 214 -32.95 15.93 -3.35
C VAL A 214 -33.24 15.77 -1.86
N TRP A 215 -32.19 15.76 -1.04
CA TRP A 215 -32.23 15.71 0.41
C TRP A 215 -31.72 17.01 0.99
N ARG A 216 -32.44 17.56 1.96
CA ARG A 216 -32.02 18.72 2.74
C ARG A 216 -31.63 18.30 4.15
N TYR A 217 -30.43 18.67 4.59
CA TYR A 217 -30.02 18.54 5.99
C TYR A 217 -29.83 19.93 6.61
N VAL A 218 -30.57 20.19 7.67
CA VAL A 218 -30.40 21.38 8.53
C VAL A 218 -29.60 20.95 9.75
N PHE A 219 -28.44 21.57 9.98
CA PHE A 219 -27.57 21.24 11.11
C PHE A 219 -28.27 21.47 12.46
N SER A 220 -27.86 20.74 13.50
CA SER A 220 -28.20 21.07 14.90
C SER A 220 -27.24 22.10 15.47
N MET A 221 -25.98 22.06 15.03
CA MET A 221 -24.95 23.04 15.34
C MET A 221 -25.19 24.36 14.59
N ASP A 222 -25.09 25.47 15.31
CA ASP A 222 -25.18 26.83 14.77
C ASP A 222 -23.81 27.51 14.81
N ILE A 223 -23.44 28.19 13.72
CA ILE A 223 -22.16 28.92 13.60
C ILE A 223 -22.26 30.35 14.15
N GLY A 224 -23.45 30.82 14.52
CA GLY A 224 -23.68 32.18 15.00
C GLY A 224 -24.13 33.13 13.89
N ASP A 225 -23.63 34.37 13.92
CA ASP A 225 -23.97 35.39 12.90
C ASP A 225 -23.07 35.23 11.66
N PRO A 226 -23.60 34.70 10.53
CA PRO A 226 -22.79 34.40 9.36
C PRO A 226 -22.23 35.66 8.71
N THR A 227 -22.83 36.84 8.93
CA THR A 227 -22.34 38.10 8.35
C THR A 227 -20.99 38.55 8.93
N THR A 228 -20.56 37.94 10.03
CA THR A 228 -19.29 38.24 10.70
C THR A 228 -18.16 37.26 10.37
N LEU A 229 -18.48 36.10 9.79
CA LEU A 229 -17.55 34.99 9.55
C LEU A 229 -17.02 35.06 8.12
N ASN A 230 -15.75 35.45 7.98
CA ASN A 230 -15.10 35.72 6.71
C ASN A 230 -14.07 34.62 6.33
N GLU A 231 -13.81 33.71 7.25
CA GLU A 231 -12.98 32.54 7.09
C GLU A 231 -13.70 31.41 6.35
N VAL A 232 -12.92 30.56 5.64
CA VAL A 232 -13.47 29.41 4.93
C VAL A 232 -13.97 28.37 5.93
N HIS A 233 -15.17 27.89 5.69
CA HIS A 233 -15.81 26.80 6.40
C HIS A 233 -15.91 25.58 5.49
N ARG A 234 -15.87 24.39 6.09
CA ARG A 234 -16.07 23.11 5.41
C ARG A 234 -17.18 22.34 6.08
N ALA A 235 -18.18 21.92 5.31
CA ALA A 235 -19.22 21.00 5.74
C ALA A 235 -19.14 19.72 4.92
N CYS A 236 -19.15 18.56 5.58
CA CYS A 236 -19.05 17.27 4.89
C CYS A 236 -20.05 16.23 5.39
N ILE A 237 -20.29 15.22 4.55
CA ILE A 237 -21.21 14.10 4.78
C ILE A 237 -20.44 12.78 4.67
N GLN A 238 -20.46 11.98 5.74
CA GLN A 238 -20.18 10.55 5.70
C GLN A 238 -21.50 9.79 5.52
N PHE A 239 -21.57 8.87 4.56
CA PHE A 239 -22.71 7.99 4.38
C PHE A 239 -22.53 6.67 5.16
N SER A 240 -23.64 6.02 5.48
CA SER A 240 -23.73 4.73 6.16
C SER A 240 -24.81 3.91 5.46
N LEU A 241 -24.41 3.33 4.33
CA LEU A 241 -25.20 2.56 3.39
C LEU A 241 -24.49 1.23 3.11
N ASN A 242 -25.21 0.26 2.54
CA ASN A 242 -24.62 -1.02 2.13
C ASN A 242 -23.74 -0.90 0.87
N ALA A 243 -23.96 0.15 0.08
CA ALA A 243 -23.12 0.56 -1.04
C ALA A 243 -22.03 1.51 -0.55
N ALA A 244 -20.82 1.42 -1.12
CA ALA A 244 -19.78 2.40 -0.87
C ALA A 244 -20.16 3.76 -1.50
N VAL A 245 -19.99 4.83 -0.73
CA VAL A 245 -20.16 6.22 -1.20
C VAL A 245 -19.04 7.04 -0.61
N ASP A 246 -18.30 7.76 -1.45
CA ASP A 246 -17.24 8.65 -0.97
C ASP A 246 -17.83 9.85 -0.20
N ASN A 247 -17.03 10.43 0.69
CA ASN A 247 -17.50 11.51 1.55
C ASN A 247 -17.72 12.79 0.73
N LEU A 248 -18.89 13.40 0.88
CA LEU A 248 -19.26 14.60 0.11
C LEU A 248 -18.98 15.85 0.94
N CYS A 249 -18.08 16.74 0.48
CA CYS A 249 -17.73 17.99 1.14
C CYS A 249 -18.13 19.23 0.31
N VAL A 250 -18.33 20.35 0.98
CA VAL A 250 -18.44 21.69 0.37
C VAL A 250 -17.72 22.72 1.24
N ASP A 251 -17.00 23.62 0.58
CA ASP A 251 -16.30 24.73 1.20
C ASP A 251 -17.07 26.03 0.94
N PHE A 252 -17.11 26.93 1.91
CA PHE A 252 -17.89 28.16 1.82
C PHE A 252 -17.42 29.25 2.77
N ILE A 253 -17.73 30.51 2.47
CA ILE A 253 -17.53 31.64 3.37
C ILE A 253 -18.91 32.16 3.80
N PRO A 254 -19.30 32.07 5.09
CA PRO A 254 -20.64 32.44 5.52
C PRO A 254 -21.01 33.89 5.21
N ALA A 255 -20.09 34.84 5.37
CA ALA A 255 -20.35 36.26 5.08
C ALA A 255 -20.69 36.50 3.60
N LEU A 256 -20.06 35.76 2.67
CA LEU A 256 -20.36 35.84 1.24
C LEU A 256 -21.72 35.18 0.93
N LEU A 257 -22.03 34.03 1.52
CA LEU A 257 -23.33 33.39 1.35
C LEU A 257 -24.50 34.19 1.95
N ALA A 258 -24.24 34.98 3.00
CA ALA A 258 -25.23 35.86 3.62
C ALA A 258 -25.53 37.13 2.80
N ASP A 259 -24.60 37.59 1.96
CA ASP A 259 -24.81 38.72 1.06
C ASP A 259 -25.29 38.26 -0.33
N SER A 260 -26.53 38.62 -0.66
CA SER A 260 -27.16 38.37 -1.96
C SER A 260 -26.35 38.86 -3.18
N ALA A 261 -25.44 39.82 -3.03
CA ALA A 261 -24.59 40.30 -4.12
C ALA A 261 -23.37 39.41 -4.38
N THR A 262 -22.93 38.60 -3.41
CA THR A 262 -21.72 37.78 -3.47
C THR A 262 -21.98 36.27 -3.28
N ALA A 263 -23.16 35.86 -2.82
CA ALA A 263 -23.52 34.47 -2.52
C ALA A 263 -23.26 33.46 -3.65
N ALA A 264 -23.38 33.88 -4.92
CA ALA A 264 -23.06 33.02 -6.07
C ALA A 264 -21.58 32.62 -6.17
N LEU A 265 -20.69 33.30 -5.45
CA LEU A 265 -19.26 33.01 -5.32
C LEU A 265 -18.89 32.56 -3.90
N GLY A 266 -19.86 32.42 -2.99
CA GLY A 266 -19.60 32.14 -1.58
C GLY A 266 -19.34 30.68 -1.22
N SER A 267 -19.28 29.77 -2.19
CA SER A 267 -18.99 28.34 -1.96
C SER A 267 -18.30 27.67 -3.16
N SER A 268 -17.63 26.54 -2.91
CA SER A 268 -16.94 25.71 -3.92
C SER A 268 -17.85 25.04 -4.95
N LEU A 269 -19.17 25.23 -4.85
CA LEU A 269 -20.12 24.96 -5.93
C LEU A 269 -19.95 25.95 -7.10
N SER A 270 -19.32 27.11 -6.85
CA SER A 270 -18.84 28.01 -7.89
C SER A 270 -17.45 27.57 -8.37
N PRO A 271 -17.22 27.41 -9.68
CA PRO A 271 -15.90 27.08 -10.20
C PRO A 271 -14.85 28.19 -9.98
N LEU A 272 -15.29 29.40 -9.58
CA LEU A 272 -14.42 30.55 -9.30
C LEU A 272 -14.08 30.69 -7.81
N PHE A 273 -14.54 29.78 -6.94
CA PHE A 273 -14.32 29.91 -5.49
C PHE A 273 -12.83 29.87 -5.12
N TYR A 274 -12.09 28.89 -5.66
CA TYR A 274 -10.66 28.71 -5.38
C TYR A 274 -9.75 29.69 -6.15
N ASP A 275 -10.28 30.50 -7.09
CA ASP A 275 -9.50 31.56 -7.76
C ASP A 275 -9.02 32.64 -6.77
N THR A 276 -9.68 32.76 -5.62
CA THR A 276 -9.45 33.82 -4.61
C THR A 276 -9.46 33.35 -3.16
N ASN A 277 -9.75 32.07 -2.90
CA ASN A 277 -9.86 31.51 -1.55
C ASN A 277 -9.07 30.21 -1.44
N SER A 278 -8.30 30.06 -0.37
CA SER A 278 -7.60 28.83 0.01
C SER A 278 -8.51 27.93 0.85
N ALA A 279 -8.41 26.62 0.69
CA ALA A 279 -9.05 25.64 1.56
C ALA A 279 -8.08 24.57 2.07
N ARG A 280 -6.77 24.89 2.08
CA ARG A 280 -5.70 24.09 2.68
C ARG A 280 -5.68 22.65 2.12
N MET A 281 -5.81 22.52 0.81
CA MET A 281 -5.71 21.24 0.09
C MET A 281 -4.22 20.91 -0.13
N ILE A 282 -3.60 20.29 0.87
CA ILE A 282 -2.15 19.99 0.90
C ILE A 282 -1.79 18.65 0.23
N ALA A 283 -2.77 17.75 0.09
CA ALA A 283 -2.61 16.44 -0.54
C ALA A 283 -4.00 15.90 -0.98
N THR A 284 -4.01 14.86 -1.82
CA THR A 284 -5.22 14.13 -2.25
C THR A 284 -5.19 12.68 -1.79
N GLU A 285 -6.36 12.03 -1.74
CA GLU A 285 -6.44 10.58 -1.54
C GLU A 285 -5.79 9.78 -2.67
N ALA A 286 -5.74 10.31 -3.90
CA ALA A 286 -5.05 9.66 -5.03
C ALA A 286 -3.55 9.50 -4.76
N THR A 287 -2.90 10.53 -4.20
CA THR A 287 -1.50 10.45 -3.72
C THR A 287 -1.32 9.33 -2.71
N CYS A 288 -2.25 9.13 -1.77
CA CYS A 288 -2.18 8.05 -0.77
C CYS A 288 -2.44 6.67 -1.38
N ASN A 289 -3.41 6.59 -2.29
CA ASN A 289 -3.88 5.35 -2.92
C ASN A 289 -2.84 4.73 -3.87
N SER A 290 -1.85 5.51 -4.30
CA SER A 290 -0.63 5.00 -4.97
C SER A 290 0.13 3.91 -4.19
N CYS A 291 -0.10 3.79 -2.88
CA CYS A 291 0.35 2.68 -2.04
C CYS A 291 -0.82 1.92 -1.37
N HIS A 292 -1.96 2.59 -1.14
CA HIS A 292 -3.08 2.06 -0.36
C HIS A 292 -4.24 1.46 -1.18
N ASP A 293 -4.21 1.54 -2.51
CA ASP A 293 -5.32 1.25 -3.44
C ASP A 293 -6.60 2.05 -3.15
N LYS A 294 -7.33 1.73 -2.08
CA LYS A 294 -8.37 2.60 -1.52
C LYS A 294 -8.25 2.69 0.00
N LEU A 295 -7.61 3.74 0.50
CA LEU A 295 -7.53 4.03 1.93
C LEU A 295 -8.94 4.31 2.50
N ALA A 296 -9.46 3.38 3.30
CA ALA A 296 -10.83 3.42 3.82
C ALA A 296 -10.88 3.09 5.33
N ILE A 297 -10.87 4.11 6.18
CA ILE A 297 -10.69 3.96 7.64
C ILE A 297 -12.02 4.08 8.44
N HIS A 298 -12.00 3.73 9.72
CA HIS A 298 -13.15 3.70 10.64
C HIS A 298 -14.34 2.85 10.14
N GLY A 299 -14.05 1.64 9.65
CA GLY A 299 -15.06 0.73 9.11
C GLY A 299 -15.38 0.98 7.63
N GLY A 300 -14.45 1.55 6.87
CA GLY A 300 -14.52 1.69 5.41
C GLY A 300 -15.30 2.91 4.89
N GLY A 301 -16.02 3.63 5.74
CA GLY A 301 -16.88 4.75 5.33
C GLY A 301 -16.20 6.12 5.22
N ARG A 302 -14.86 6.19 5.32
CA ARG A 302 -14.09 7.44 5.30
C ARG A 302 -12.88 7.29 4.39
N THR A 303 -12.92 8.00 3.26
CA THR A 303 -12.01 7.80 2.11
C THR A 303 -11.38 9.10 1.59
N GLN A 304 -11.96 10.25 1.95
CA GLN A 304 -11.60 11.55 1.38
C GLN A 304 -10.81 12.40 2.38
N LEU A 305 -9.63 12.89 2.00
CA LEU A 305 -8.79 13.70 2.91
C LEU A 305 -9.50 14.98 3.38
N ASN A 306 -10.31 15.59 2.50
CA ASN A 306 -11.13 16.75 2.84
C ASN A 306 -12.14 16.47 3.96
N TYR A 307 -12.63 15.23 4.09
CA TYR A 307 -13.43 14.81 5.24
C TYR A 307 -12.54 14.56 6.47
N CYS A 308 -11.41 13.86 6.31
CA CYS A 308 -10.50 13.51 7.39
C CYS A 308 -10.06 14.74 8.22
N VAL A 309 -9.67 15.84 7.57
CA VAL A 309 -9.21 17.07 8.26
C VAL A 309 -10.29 17.76 9.10
N THR A 310 -11.58 17.49 8.87
CA THR A 310 -12.65 18.03 9.74
C THR A 310 -12.61 17.42 11.15
N CYS A 311 -12.00 16.25 11.31
CA CYS A 311 -11.82 15.57 12.61
C CYS A 311 -10.35 15.51 13.03
N HIS A 312 -9.42 15.22 12.10
CA HIS A 312 -8.00 15.08 12.36
C HIS A 312 -7.29 16.43 12.26
N ASN A 313 -7.36 17.21 13.34
CA ASN A 313 -6.84 18.57 13.44
C ASN A 313 -6.09 18.81 14.78
N PRO A 314 -5.34 19.93 14.93
CA PRO A 314 -4.50 20.19 16.10
C PRO A 314 -5.20 20.20 17.46
N ASN A 315 -6.51 20.42 17.50
CA ASN A 315 -7.30 20.48 18.74
C ASN A 315 -7.86 19.11 19.16
N THR A 316 -7.66 18.06 18.34
CA THR A 316 -8.14 16.69 18.60
C THR A 316 -7.01 15.83 19.17
N THR A 317 -7.22 15.23 20.34
CA THR A 317 -6.23 14.39 21.03
C THR A 317 -6.85 13.08 21.51
N ASP A 318 -6.10 11.98 21.49
CA ASP A 318 -6.47 10.73 22.17
C ASP A 318 -6.20 10.86 23.67
N ALA A 319 -7.25 10.77 24.49
CA ALA A 319 -7.19 10.91 25.94
C ALA A 319 -6.37 9.81 26.63
N ASN A 320 -6.07 8.72 25.93
CA ASN A 320 -5.47 7.52 26.48
C ASN A 320 -3.96 7.45 26.16
N SER A 321 -3.55 7.76 24.92
CA SER A 321 -2.13 7.89 24.56
C SER A 321 -1.52 9.26 24.82
N THR A 322 -2.36 10.31 24.92
CA THR A 322 -1.98 11.74 24.85
C THR A 322 -1.43 12.19 23.49
N ASN A 323 -1.50 11.35 22.45
CA ASN A 323 -1.11 11.75 21.10
C ASN A 323 -2.15 12.70 20.48
N VAL A 324 -1.65 13.81 19.91
CA VAL A 324 -2.43 14.70 19.04
C VAL A 324 -2.78 13.96 17.75
N LEU A 325 -4.05 14.02 17.36
CA LEU A 325 -4.62 13.32 16.21
C LEU A 325 -4.76 14.22 14.96
N ASP A 326 -4.06 15.35 14.94
CA ASP A 326 -3.85 16.18 13.75
C ASP A 326 -3.37 15.32 12.57
N LEU A 327 -3.94 15.53 11.39
CA LEU A 327 -3.69 14.67 10.24
C LEU A 327 -2.21 14.64 9.86
N ALA A 328 -1.51 15.78 9.85
CA ALA A 328 -0.09 15.82 9.51
C ALA A 328 0.76 15.10 10.56
N THR A 329 0.51 15.39 11.84
CA THR A 329 1.21 14.76 12.96
C THR A 329 1.01 13.23 12.98
N MET A 330 -0.23 12.78 12.80
CA MET A 330 -0.60 11.37 12.83
C MET A 330 -0.06 10.61 11.62
N VAL A 331 -0.24 11.14 10.40
CA VAL A 331 0.25 10.50 9.16
C VAL A 331 1.77 10.37 9.19
N HIS A 332 2.51 11.41 9.57
CA HIS A 332 3.97 11.32 9.69
C HIS A 332 4.40 10.29 10.74
N LYS A 333 3.76 10.24 11.91
CA LYS A 333 4.12 9.26 12.94
C LYS A 333 3.81 7.82 12.54
N ILE A 334 2.70 7.55 11.84
CA ILE A 334 2.38 6.22 11.30
C ILE A 334 3.46 5.78 10.30
N HIS A 335 3.82 6.64 9.33
CA HIS A 335 4.79 6.27 8.29
C HIS A 335 6.23 6.25 8.80
N ASN A 336 6.58 7.04 9.81
CA ASN A 336 7.89 6.93 10.46
C ASN A 336 7.98 5.68 11.36
N GLY A 337 6.88 5.33 12.06
CA GLY A 337 6.68 4.05 12.74
C GLY A 337 7.88 3.58 13.54
N ARG A 338 8.47 2.46 13.10
CA ARG A 338 9.67 1.84 13.70
C ARG A 338 10.93 2.72 13.79
N ASN A 339 10.97 3.84 13.06
CA ASN A 339 12.09 4.79 13.02
C ASN A 339 11.84 6.02 13.92
N LEU A 340 10.73 6.08 14.65
CA LEU A 340 10.47 7.14 15.63
C LEU A 340 11.50 7.08 16.78
N PRO A 341 12.10 8.22 17.19
CA PRO A 341 13.06 8.25 18.29
C PRO A 341 12.51 7.74 19.64
N SER A 342 11.21 7.85 19.89
CA SER A 342 10.51 7.27 21.03
C SER A 342 10.38 5.74 20.98
N GLY A 343 10.44 5.16 19.78
CA GLY A 343 10.22 3.72 19.54
C GLY A 343 8.78 3.24 19.77
N ALA A 344 7.82 4.15 19.99
CA ALA A 344 6.42 3.78 20.25
C ALA A 344 5.42 4.81 19.69
N TYR A 345 4.43 4.35 18.92
CA TYR A 345 3.27 5.15 18.52
C TYR A 345 1.99 4.32 18.53
N THR A 346 1.14 4.56 19.52
CA THR A 346 -0.12 3.83 19.73
C THR A 346 -1.24 4.83 19.98
N ILE A 347 -2.42 4.57 19.41
CA ILE A 347 -3.65 5.35 19.61
C ILE A 347 -4.78 4.41 20.05
N TRP A 348 -5.65 4.87 20.96
CA TRP A 348 -6.87 4.17 21.32
C TRP A 348 -8.04 4.56 20.41
N GLY A 349 -8.67 3.56 19.82
CA GLY A 349 -9.72 3.73 18.82
C GLY A 349 -11.11 3.31 19.30
N TYR A 350 -11.92 2.85 18.34
CA TYR A 350 -13.28 2.39 18.59
C TYR A 350 -13.30 1.26 19.64
N ARG A 351 -14.16 1.37 20.66
CA ARG A 351 -14.22 0.43 21.81
C ARG A 351 -12.91 0.32 22.61
N ASN A 352 -12.12 1.39 22.66
CA ASN A 352 -10.83 1.43 23.37
C ASN A 352 -9.87 0.30 22.92
N SER A 353 -9.92 -0.12 21.66
CA SER A 353 -8.87 -0.98 21.08
C SER A 353 -7.59 -0.17 20.88
N ALA A 354 -6.45 -0.72 21.31
CA ALA A 354 -5.16 -0.17 20.95
C ALA A 354 -4.88 -0.39 19.45
N HIS A 355 -4.43 0.65 18.76
CA HIS A 355 -3.90 0.60 17.41
C HIS A 355 -2.43 0.97 17.49
N ASP A 356 -1.56 -0.04 17.45
CA ASP A 356 -0.12 0.13 17.56
C ASP A 356 0.55 0.20 16.18
N TYR A 357 1.23 1.31 15.93
CA TYR A 357 1.97 1.61 14.70
C TYR A 357 3.49 1.59 14.93
N SER A 358 3.94 1.21 16.12
CA SER A 358 5.38 1.11 16.48
C SER A 358 6.15 0.14 15.58
N GLY A 359 5.48 -0.88 15.05
CA GLY A 359 6.05 -1.84 14.08
C GLY A 359 5.98 -1.38 12.61
N THR A 360 5.28 -0.29 12.29
CA THR A 360 5.00 0.09 10.90
C THR A 360 6.28 0.32 10.11
N THR A 361 6.34 -0.30 8.93
CA THR A 361 7.41 -0.19 7.94
C THR A 361 6.97 0.67 6.78
N TYR A 362 7.73 1.70 6.45
CA TYR A 362 7.58 2.45 5.21
C TYR A 362 8.58 1.91 4.15
N PRO A 363 8.13 1.62 2.92
CA PRO A 363 8.98 0.99 1.89
C PRO A 363 10.03 1.90 1.24
N GLN A 364 10.07 3.19 1.61
CA GLN A 364 11.01 4.20 1.10
C GLN A 364 11.71 4.95 2.25
N SER A 365 12.61 5.88 1.90
CA SER A 365 13.03 6.93 2.84
C SER A 365 11.85 7.85 3.18
N VAL A 366 11.60 8.07 4.47
CA VAL A 366 10.59 9.05 4.95
C VAL A 366 10.95 10.51 4.61
N MET A 367 12.17 10.76 4.13
CA MET A 367 12.59 12.07 3.62
C MET A 367 12.09 12.35 2.19
N ASN A 368 11.52 11.36 1.49
CA ASN A 368 10.90 11.56 0.17
C ASN A 368 9.56 12.31 0.29
N CYS A 369 9.60 13.58 0.71
CA CYS A 369 8.42 14.40 0.97
C CYS A 369 7.53 14.56 -0.27
N THR A 370 8.14 14.61 -1.46
CA THR A 370 7.46 14.74 -2.76
C THR A 370 6.69 13.49 -3.19
N ARG A 371 6.74 12.41 -2.40
CA ARG A 371 5.82 11.28 -2.51
C ARG A 371 4.42 11.59 -1.97
N CYS A 372 4.29 12.54 -1.04
CA CYS A 372 3.04 12.93 -0.41
C CYS A 372 2.62 14.39 -0.68
N HIS A 373 3.59 15.27 -0.96
CA HIS A 373 3.38 16.72 -1.08
C HIS A 373 3.91 17.26 -2.40
N ALA A 374 3.07 17.95 -3.17
CA ALA A 374 3.52 18.65 -4.37
C ALA A 374 2.60 19.83 -4.71
N GLY A 375 3.18 21.04 -4.80
CA GLY A 375 2.62 22.16 -5.55
C GLY A 375 3.33 22.37 -6.89
N GLU A 376 2.85 23.33 -7.69
CA GLU A 376 3.54 23.79 -8.92
C GLU A 376 4.94 24.34 -8.58
N GLU A 377 5.12 24.90 -7.39
CA GLU A 377 6.39 25.36 -6.85
C GLU A 377 7.40 24.21 -6.66
N ASP A 378 6.94 23.03 -6.24
CA ASP A 378 7.81 21.84 -6.09
C ASP A 378 8.27 21.31 -7.45
N VAL A 379 7.41 21.38 -8.48
CA VAL A 379 7.76 21.06 -9.88
C VAL A 379 8.81 22.04 -10.40
N ALA A 380 8.60 23.34 -10.19
CA ALA A 380 9.53 24.39 -10.59
C ALA A 380 10.88 24.28 -9.86
N PHE A 381 10.87 23.94 -8.57
CA PHE A 381 12.06 23.68 -7.78
C PHE A 381 12.82 22.46 -8.30
N ALA A 382 12.13 21.34 -8.54
CA ALA A 382 12.74 20.13 -9.08
C ALA A 382 13.41 20.41 -10.44
N GLN A 383 12.71 21.12 -11.34
CA GLN A 383 13.27 21.52 -12.63
C GLN A 383 14.52 22.41 -12.49
N ALA A 384 14.49 23.40 -11.58
CA ALA A 384 15.63 24.30 -11.35
C ALA A 384 16.85 23.60 -10.71
N GLN A 385 16.62 22.52 -9.96
CA GLN A 385 17.67 21.72 -9.31
C GLN A 385 18.12 20.50 -10.13
N GLY A 386 17.52 20.24 -11.30
CA GLY A 386 17.82 19.06 -12.12
C GLY A 386 17.32 17.74 -11.52
N LEU A 387 16.30 17.80 -10.67
CA LEU A 387 15.71 16.66 -9.97
C LEU A 387 14.52 16.06 -10.74
N PRO A 388 14.16 14.78 -10.49
CA PRO A 388 12.89 14.22 -10.93
C PRO A 388 11.71 15.05 -10.42
N ALA A 389 10.64 15.13 -11.23
CA ALA A 389 9.39 15.77 -10.80
C ALA A 389 8.78 15.03 -9.59
N PRO A 390 7.99 15.71 -8.73
CA PRO A 390 7.25 15.07 -7.65
C PRO A 390 6.37 13.90 -8.11
N GLU A 391 6.23 12.89 -7.25
CA GLU A 391 5.40 11.70 -7.50
C GLU A 391 3.96 11.87 -6.97
N ALA A 392 3.74 12.84 -6.08
CA ALA A 392 2.41 13.19 -5.58
C ALA A 392 1.57 13.95 -6.61
N GLU A 393 0.25 13.75 -6.57
CA GLU A 393 -0.70 14.60 -7.30
C GLU A 393 -0.59 16.06 -6.84
N LEU A 394 -0.56 16.98 -7.81
CA LEU A 394 -0.39 18.40 -7.55
C LEU A 394 -1.64 19.00 -6.88
N THR A 395 -1.46 19.79 -5.84
CA THR A 395 -2.54 20.55 -5.20
C THR A 395 -2.17 22.01 -5.00
N ALA A 396 -3.18 22.89 -4.95
CA ALA A 396 -2.98 24.35 -4.89
C ALA A 396 -2.20 24.80 -3.63
N GLU A 397 -2.36 24.11 -2.51
CA GLU A 397 -1.58 24.35 -1.29
C GLU A 397 -0.54 23.25 -1.00
N GLY A 398 -0.22 22.42 -1.99
CA GLY A 398 0.66 21.25 -1.85
C GLY A 398 2.07 21.59 -1.36
N HIS A 399 2.60 22.75 -1.77
CA HIS A 399 3.89 23.28 -1.34
C HIS A 399 3.92 23.81 0.12
N SER A 400 2.82 23.68 0.88
CA SER A 400 2.74 24.13 2.28
C SER A 400 3.78 23.50 3.21
N TRP A 401 4.32 22.32 2.87
CA TRP A 401 5.37 21.65 3.65
C TRP A 401 6.69 22.42 3.70
N VAL A 402 6.96 23.29 2.71
CA VAL A 402 8.16 24.17 2.67
C VAL A 402 7.84 25.56 3.18
N THR A 403 6.69 26.13 2.80
CA THR A 403 6.33 27.53 3.06
C THR A 403 5.74 27.75 4.46
N ASN A 404 5.03 26.76 5.01
CA ASN A 404 4.31 26.84 6.28
C ASN A 404 4.77 25.77 7.31
N PRO A 405 6.08 25.65 7.63
CA PRO A 405 6.56 24.72 8.66
C PRO A 405 6.00 25.08 10.04
N THR A 406 5.57 24.07 10.79
CA THR A 406 5.02 24.22 12.16
C THR A 406 5.69 23.24 13.13
N LEU A 407 5.73 23.58 14.42
CA LEU A 407 6.37 22.73 15.43
C LEU A 407 5.74 21.33 15.51
N LEU A 408 4.41 21.21 15.42
CA LEU A 408 3.72 19.93 15.41
C LEU A 408 4.15 19.05 14.22
N ALA A 409 4.15 19.60 13.00
CA ALA A 409 4.57 18.86 11.81
C ALA A 409 6.06 18.48 11.82
N CYS A 410 6.94 19.32 12.35
CA CYS A 410 8.37 18.98 12.45
C CYS A 410 8.64 17.94 13.56
N SER A 411 8.01 18.10 14.72
CA SER A 411 8.23 17.20 15.88
C SER A 411 7.58 15.83 15.73
N SER A 412 6.72 15.61 14.73
CA SER A 412 6.18 14.27 14.41
C SER A 412 7.27 13.29 13.99
N CYS A 413 8.36 13.76 13.37
CA CYS A 413 9.56 12.96 13.09
C CYS A 413 10.71 13.35 14.02
N HIS A 414 10.96 14.66 14.21
CA HIS A 414 12.02 15.18 15.07
C HIS A 414 11.55 15.27 16.54
N GLU A 415 11.18 14.14 17.15
CA GLU A 415 10.57 14.12 18.49
C GLU A 415 11.44 14.76 19.59
N GLN A 416 12.77 14.74 19.43
CA GLN A 416 13.75 15.32 20.38
C GLN A 416 14.24 16.72 19.96
N LEU A 417 13.54 17.40 19.03
CA LEU A 417 13.88 18.74 18.53
C LEU A 417 14.04 19.76 19.67
N LEU A 418 13.10 19.77 20.61
CA LEU A 418 13.10 20.72 21.75
C LEU A 418 14.19 20.39 22.78
N ASP A 419 14.65 19.14 22.85
CA ASP A 419 15.79 18.73 23.68
C ASP A 419 17.16 19.10 23.05
N GLY A 420 17.14 19.67 21.84
CA GLY A 420 18.36 20.07 21.13
C GLY A 420 19.05 18.93 20.39
N ILE A 421 18.34 17.83 20.13
CA ILE A 421 18.90 16.57 19.59
C ILE A 421 18.36 16.31 18.18
N LYS A 422 19.27 15.91 17.27
CA LYS A 422 19.00 15.46 15.91
C LYS A 422 18.56 13.99 15.87
N LEU A 423 18.05 13.54 14.71
CA LEU A 423 17.74 12.12 14.46
C LEU A 423 18.97 11.19 14.57
N ASP A 424 20.18 11.69 14.29
CA ASP A 424 21.45 10.97 14.45
C ASP A 424 21.96 10.92 15.92
N GLY A 425 21.23 11.51 16.88
CA GLY A 425 21.63 11.65 18.27
C GLY A 425 22.65 12.79 18.54
N GLY A 426 23.10 13.49 17.51
CA GLY A 426 23.96 14.66 17.60
C GLY A 426 23.22 15.92 18.06
N SER A 427 23.98 16.93 18.50
CA SER A 427 23.39 18.20 18.95
C SER A 427 23.03 19.13 17.78
N LEU A 428 21.95 19.88 17.94
CA LEU A 428 21.58 20.99 17.05
C LEU A 428 22.55 22.17 17.18
N SER A 429 22.77 22.89 16.09
CA SER A 429 23.61 24.10 16.06
C SER A 429 22.95 25.32 16.71
N ARG A 430 21.64 25.25 16.98
CA ARG A 430 20.83 26.25 17.65
C ARG A 430 19.92 25.59 18.69
N ASP A 431 19.79 26.24 19.84
CA ASP A 431 18.86 25.85 20.89
C ASP A 431 17.40 26.09 20.44
N HIS A 432 16.57 25.05 20.56
CA HIS A 432 15.14 25.04 20.22
C HIS A 432 14.23 24.91 21.46
N SER A 433 14.79 24.76 22.66
CA SER A 433 14.07 24.46 23.92
C SER A 433 13.06 25.52 24.39
N THR A 434 13.06 26.69 23.74
CA THR A 434 12.16 27.81 24.03
C THR A 434 11.03 27.97 22.99
N PHE A 435 10.98 27.12 21.96
CA PHE A 435 9.97 27.20 20.92
C PHE A 435 8.67 26.50 21.32
N THR A 436 7.57 26.99 20.76
CA THR A 436 6.19 26.58 21.03
C THR A 436 5.44 26.42 19.70
N ASN A 437 4.21 25.90 19.75
CA ASN A 437 3.34 25.81 18.57
C ASN A 437 3.00 27.19 17.96
N GLU A 438 3.20 28.28 18.71
CA GLU A 438 3.03 29.67 18.28
C GLU A 438 4.28 30.28 17.61
N THR A 439 5.37 29.51 17.49
CA THR A 439 6.66 30.01 16.99
C THR A 439 6.71 30.04 15.46
N ASN A 440 7.18 31.15 14.89
CA ASN A 440 7.42 31.29 13.46
C ASN A 440 8.64 30.48 12.98
N CYS A 441 8.45 29.20 12.66
CA CYS A 441 9.50 28.35 12.11
C CYS A 441 10.00 28.85 10.74
N ALA A 442 9.10 29.38 9.89
CA ALA A 442 9.43 29.95 8.57
C ALA A 442 10.41 31.13 8.68
N GLY A 443 10.42 31.87 9.79
CA GLY A 443 11.40 32.93 10.06
C GLY A 443 12.86 32.49 9.87
N CYS A 444 13.16 31.21 10.13
CA CYS A 444 14.46 30.58 9.90
C CYS A 444 14.47 29.55 8.76
N HIS A 445 13.41 28.73 8.63
CA HIS A 445 13.31 27.61 7.68
C HIS A 445 12.59 27.95 6.37
N ARG A 446 12.38 29.24 6.08
CA ARG A 446 11.78 29.66 4.81
C ARG A 446 12.56 29.20 3.58
N GLU A 447 11.79 29.02 2.52
CA GLU A 447 12.23 28.96 1.14
C GLU A 447 13.11 30.15 0.71
N SER A 448 13.86 29.94 -0.36
CA SER A 448 14.56 30.99 -1.12
C SER A 448 13.62 31.67 -2.12
N ASP A 449 13.84 32.96 -2.38
CA ASP A 449 13.18 33.69 -3.46
C ASP A 449 13.77 33.37 -4.85
N ASN A 450 14.79 32.49 -4.92
CA ASN A 450 15.34 31.95 -6.14
C ASN A 450 15.50 30.41 -6.04
N PRO A 451 14.75 29.61 -6.83
CA PRO A 451 14.85 28.15 -6.81
C PRO A 451 16.16 27.61 -7.42
N GLU A 452 16.92 28.40 -8.19
CA GLU A 452 18.28 28.04 -8.63
C GLU A 452 19.31 28.13 -7.48
N ASN A 453 19.00 28.87 -6.41
CA ASN A 453 19.90 29.10 -5.27
C ASN A 453 19.14 28.96 -3.94
N PRO A 454 18.77 27.73 -3.54
CA PRO A 454 18.05 27.47 -2.31
C PRO A 454 18.86 27.77 -1.05
N ARG A 455 18.14 28.02 0.05
CA ARG A 455 18.71 28.17 1.39
C ARG A 455 18.96 26.78 1.97
N GLY A 456 20.15 26.51 2.51
CA GLY A 456 20.47 25.19 3.09
C GLY A 456 19.64 24.71 4.29
N LEU A 457 18.64 25.48 4.76
CA LEU A 457 17.73 25.12 5.86
C LEU A 457 16.25 25.06 5.46
N GLN A 458 15.91 25.29 4.18
CA GLN A 458 14.53 25.10 3.69
C GLN A 458 14.21 23.60 3.55
N ALA A 459 12.97 23.19 3.79
CA ALA A 459 12.61 21.77 3.91
C ALA A 459 12.96 20.94 2.66
N ASN A 460 12.64 21.44 1.46
CA ASN A 460 12.95 20.77 0.18
C ASN A 460 14.43 20.77 -0.22
N GLN A 461 15.30 21.45 0.53
CA GLN A 461 16.77 21.31 0.39
C GLN A 461 17.40 20.46 1.51
N ALA A 462 16.83 20.50 2.72
CA ALA A 462 17.35 19.76 3.87
C ALA A 462 16.97 18.26 3.86
N HIS A 463 15.87 17.89 3.20
CA HIS A 463 15.38 16.50 3.10
C HIS A 463 15.73 15.82 1.76
N ARG A 464 16.82 16.23 1.10
CA ARG A 464 17.28 15.61 -0.15
C ARG A 464 18.02 14.29 0.11
N ASP A 465 17.69 13.27 -0.67
CA ASP A 465 18.44 12.01 -0.72
C ASP A 465 19.55 12.12 -1.77
N LEU A 466 20.65 12.76 -1.39
CA LEU A 466 21.79 13.02 -2.28
C LEU A 466 22.39 11.74 -2.87
N LEU A 467 22.28 10.60 -2.18
CA LEU A 467 22.81 9.31 -2.65
C LEU A 467 21.92 8.74 -3.77
N THR A 468 20.61 8.81 -3.62
CA THR A 468 19.65 8.40 -4.67
C THR A 468 19.65 9.39 -5.84
N GLU A 469 19.88 10.68 -5.59
CA GLU A 469 20.05 11.69 -6.65
C GLU A 469 21.32 11.45 -7.47
N GLU A 470 22.48 11.21 -6.84
CA GLU A 470 23.73 10.88 -7.55
C GLU A 470 23.62 9.53 -8.27
N ALA A 471 22.92 8.55 -7.68
CA ALA A 471 22.61 7.29 -8.35
C ALA A 471 21.75 7.47 -9.61
N ARG A 472 20.79 8.41 -9.60
CA ARG A 472 19.89 8.70 -10.73
C ARG A 472 20.51 9.60 -11.79
N SER A 473 21.57 10.36 -11.47
CA SER A 473 22.32 11.16 -12.45
C SER A 473 23.32 10.34 -13.28
N LEU A 474 23.57 9.08 -12.90
CA LEU A 474 24.50 8.18 -13.58
C LEU A 474 23.81 6.94 -14.18
N THR A 475 24.15 6.61 -15.42
CA THR A 475 23.66 5.41 -16.12
C THR A 475 24.79 4.42 -16.37
N LEU A 476 24.69 3.22 -15.80
CA LEU A 476 25.55 2.08 -16.17
C LEU A 476 25.09 1.54 -17.54
N VAL A 477 26.02 1.22 -18.44
CA VAL A 477 25.73 0.72 -19.80
C VAL A 477 26.60 -0.49 -20.12
N ILE A 478 26.00 -1.52 -20.72
CA ILE A 478 26.74 -2.58 -21.44
C ILE A 478 26.83 -2.14 -22.90
N GLU A 479 28.03 -1.74 -23.33
CA GLU A 479 28.30 -1.27 -24.69
C GLU A 479 28.38 -2.44 -25.68
N SER A 480 29.01 -3.55 -25.28
CA SER A 480 28.98 -4.78 -26.05
C SER A 480 29.32 -6.01 -25.20
N VAL A 481 28.90 -7.18 -25.70
CA VAL A 481 29.36 -8.49 -25.22
C VAL A 481 29.97 -9.22 -26.42
N SER A 482 31.17 -9.75 -26.24
CA SER A 482 31.87 -10.55 -27.26
C SER A 482 32.42 -11.85 -26.64
N GLN A 483 32.90 -12.79 -27.47
CA GLN A 483 33.28 -14.15 -27.04
C GLN A 483 32.15 -14.90 -26.30
N ALA A 484 30.95 -14.85 -26.88
CA ALA A 484 29.73 -15.40 -26.31
C ALA A 484 29.33 -16.77 -26.90
N ALA A 485 30.19 -17.43 -27.70
CA ALA A 485 29.88 -18.75 -28.24
C ALA A 485 30.09 -19.88 -27.22
N VAL A 486 29.47 -21.03 -27.46
CA VAL A 486 29.68 -22.25 -26.66
C VAL A 486 31.18 -22.58 -26.57
N GLY A 487 31.66 -22.74 -25.34
CA GLY A 487 33.08 -23.01 -25.05
C GLY A 487 33.97 -21.77 -24.92
N GLU A 488 33.44 -20.56 -25.14
CA GLU A 488 34.17 -19.29 -24.94
C GLU A 488 33.94 -18.69 -23.54
N THR A 489 34.72 -17.65 -23.21
CA THR A 489 34.59 -16.82 -22.00
C THR A 489 34.21 -15.39 -22.40
N PRO A 490 33.01 -14.89 -22.06
CA PRO A 490 32.57 -13.55 -22.47
C PRO A 490 33.51 -12.42 -22.07
N LEU A 491 33.63 -11.44 -22.95
CA LEU A 491 34.23 -10.14 -22.69
C LEU A 491 33.13 -9.08 -22.73
N LEU A 492 33.03 -8.29 -21.66
CA LEU A 492 31.96 -7.31 -21.46
C LEU A 492 32.59 -5.92 -21.54
N ASP A 493 32.20 -5.12 -22.52
CA ASP A 493 32.58 -3.71 -22.60
C ASP A 493 31.48 -2.86 -21.95
N ILE A 494 31.85 -2.03 -20.99
CA ILE A 494 30.93 -1.22 -20.18
C ILE A 494 31.35 0.25 -20.14
N SER A 495 30.39 1.12 -19.84
CA SER A 495 30.64 2.50 -19.42
C SER A 495 29.69 2.86 -18.26
N VAL A 496 30.03 3.91 -17.51
CA VAL A 496 29.06 4.67 -16.72
C VAL A 496 29.00 6.05 -17.34
N ARG A 497 27.81 6.61 -17.53
CA ARG A 497 27.58 7.89 -18.21
C ARG A 497 26.84 8.86 -17.30
N ASP A 498 27.18 10.14 -17.40
CA ASP A 498 26.42 11.23 -16.78
C ASP A 498 25.14 11.58 -17.55
N THR A 499 24.40 12.58 -17.07
CA THR A 499 23.17 13.11 -17.69
C THR A 499 23.38 13.70 -19.09
N ASP A 500 24.60 14.13 -19.43
CA ASP A 500 24.96 14.60 -20.79
C ASP A 500 25.37 13.44 -21.71
N GLY A 501 25.39 12.20 -21.20
CA GLY A 501 25.77 10.98 -21.90
C GLY A 501 27.28 10.78 -22.01
N ILE A 502 28.09 11.58 -21.32
CA ILE A 502 29.56 11.51 -21.33
C ILE A 502 29.99 10.32 -20.48
N ALA A 503 30.82 9.44 -21.05
CA ALA A 503 31.33 8.27 -20.34
C ALA A 503 32.42 8.67 -19.34
N LEU A 504 32.27 8.23 -18.09
CA LEU A 504 33.17 8.52 -16.98
C LEU A 504 34.44 7.64 -17.01
N ASN A 505 35.58 8.19 -16.59
CA ASN A 505 36.82 7.42 -16.44
C ASN A 505 36.75 6.56 -15.17
N LEU A 506 36.26 5.33 -15.31
CA LEU A 506 36.10 4.35 -14.22
C LEU A 506 37.40 3.98 -13.49
N LYS A 507 38.57 4.46 -13.93
CA LYS A 507 39.87 4.30 -13.25
C LYS A 507 40.40 5.57 -12.59
N ASP A 508 39.81 6.74 -12.83
CA ASP A 508 40.17 7.93 -12.06
C ASP A 508 39.48 7.87 -10.71
N THR A 509 40.26 7.73 -9.64
CA THR A 509 39.73 7.57 -8.29
C THR A 509 39.06 8.81 -7.73
N ALA A 510 39.19 9.96 -8.40
CA ALA A 510 38.45 11.19 -8.09
C ALA A 510 37.09 11.28 -8.81
N GLU A 511 36.84 10.41 -9.79
CA GLU A 511 35.64 10.38 -10.64
C GLU A 511 34.80 9.12 -10.38
N PHE A 512 35.46 7.96 -10.20
CA PHE A 512 34.84 6.69 -9.83
C PHE A 512 35.76 5.94 -8.85
N CYS A 513 35.34 5.84 -7.60
CA CYS A 513 36.18 5.41 -6.48
C CYS A 513 36.94 4.10 -6.71
N ALA A 514 38.20 4.01 -6.25
CA ALA A 514 39.01 2.78 -6.36
C ALA A 514 38.35 1.53 -5.73
N SER A 515 37.49 1.77 -4.73
CA SER A 515 36.70 0.78 -3.99
C SER A 515 35.35 0.45 -4.64
N ALA A 516 35.03 1.03 -5.80
CA ALA A 516 33.85 0.71 -6.58
C ALA A 516 33.82 -0.79 -6.95
N VAL A 517 32.62 -1.35 -7.04
CA VAL A 517 32.39 -2.77 -7.29
C VAL A 517 31.40 -2.94 -8.41
N PHE A 518 31.82 -3.63 -9.48
CA PHE A 518 30.98 -4.10 -10.58
C PHE A 518 30.70 -5.59 -10.36
N ASP A 519 29.47 -5.98 -10.01
CA ASP A 519 29.08 -7.38 -9.77
C ASP A 519 28.47 -8.00 -11.03
N VAL A 520 29.27 -8.78 -11.74
CA VAL A 520 28.86 -9.45 -12.98
C VAL A 520 28.25 -10.82 -12.66
N ARG A 521 27.10 -11.13 -13.27
CA ARG A 521 26.45 -12.44 -13.23
C ARG A 521 25.97 -12.80 -14.64
N ILE A 522 26.28 -14.01 -15.09
CA ILE A 522 25.85 -14.50 -16.42
C ILE A 522 25.12 -15.84 -16.28
N PRO A 523 23.83 -15.86 -15.88
CA PRO A 523 22.98 -17.03 -16.03
C PRO A 523 22.61 -17.31 -17.51
N TRP A 524 21.99 -18.46 -17.72
CA TRP A 524 21.48 -18.96 -19.01
C TRP A 524 20.19 -19.76 -18.78
N ASP A 525 19.56 -20.24 -19.86
CA ASP A 525 18.24 -20.91 -19.89
C ASP A 525 17.05 -19.98 -19.59
N GLY A 526 17.12 -18.72 -20.06
CA GLY A 526 16.04 -17.73 -19.90
C GLY A 526 14.67 -18.18 -20.46
N ALA A 527 14.67 -19.07 -21.45
CA ALA A 527 13.49 -19.69 -22.03
C ALA A 527 12.66 -20.53 -21.03
N THR A 528 13.27 -21.03 -19.95
CA THR A 528 12.60 -21.81 -18.90
C THR A 528 12.73 -21.07 -17.56
N GLU A 529 13.85 -21.28 -16.86
CA GLU A 529 14.26 -20.56 -15.65
C GLU A 529 15.80 -20.55 -15.58
N PHE A 530 16.38 -19.51 -14.97
CA PHE A 530 17.80 -19.48 -14.64
C PHE A 530 18.12 -20.48 -13.52
N LEU A 531 18.07 -21.79 -13.78
CA LEU A 531 18.01 -22.82 -12.74
C LEU A 531 19.25 -22.88 -11.85
N ASN A 532 20.44 -22.54 -12.35
CA ASN A 532 21.69 -22.54 -11.57
C ASN A 532 21.88 -23.82 -10.70
N GLN A 533 21.87 -25.00 -11.33
CA GLN A 533 22.04 -26.28 -10.61
C GLN A 533 23.30 -26.24 -9.71
N ASP A 534 23.18 -26.71 -8.47
CA ASP A 534 24.23 -26.69 -7.44
C ASP A 534 24.71 -25.31 -6.93
N ASP A 535 23.95 -24.21 -7.11
CA ASP A 535 24.15 -22.91 -6.42
C ASP A 535 23.75 -22.95 -4.92
N SER A 536 24.24 -24.00 -4.26
CA SER A 536 24.03 -24.26 -2.84
C SER A 536 25.01 -23.42 -2.02
N ASP A 537 26.28 -23.36 -2.42
CA ASP A 537 27.29 -22.51 -1.79
C ASP A 537 27.78 -21.46 -2.79
N VAL A 538 27.59 -20.18 -2.43
CA VAL A 538 27.99 -19.04 -3.27
C VAL A 538 29.52 -18.98 -3.33
N GLY A 539 30.10 -19.58 -4.36
CA GLY A 539 31.55 -19.75 -4.50
C GLY A 539 31.96 -20.42 -5.81
N ALA A 540 33.18 -20.97 -5.84
CA ALA A 540 33.84 -21.49 -7.05
C ALA A 540 33.17 -22.71 -7.73
N THR A 541 32.10 -23.24 -7.15
CA THR A 541 31.28 -24.33 -7.69
C THR A 541 29.94 -23.85 -8.28
N SER A 542 29.65 -22.54 -8.24
CA SER A 542 28.50 -21.95 -8.95
C SER A 542 28.59 -22.28 -10.44
N PRO A 543 27.51 -22.80 -11.08
CA PRO A 543 27.54 -23.11 -12.51
C PRO A 543 27.71 -21.84 -13.35
N ARG A 544 26.99 -20.75 -13.00
CA ARG A 544 27.01 -19.49 -13.75
C ARG A 544 28.33 -18.73 -13.54
N ILE A 545 28.78 -18.06 -14.60
CA ILE A 545 29.93 -17.13 -14.58
C ILE A 545 29.56 -15.95 -13.67
N ARG A 546 30.40 -15.65 -12.67
CA ARG A 546 30.09 -14.61 -11.67
C ARG A 546 31.32 -14.14 -10.90
N GLN A 547 31.62 -12.84 -10.96
CA GLN A 547 32.56 -12.21 -10.05
C GLN A 547 32.25 -10.73 -9.86
N ALA A 548 32.54 -10.25 -8.64
CA ALA A 548 32.65 -8.83 -8.35
C ALA A 548 34.08 -8.37 -8.67
N VAL A 549 34.21 -7.34 -9.51
CA VAL A 549 35.50 -6.75 -9.92
C VAL A 549 35.58 -5.28 -9.54
N THR A 550 36.80 -4.76 -9.49
CA THR A 550 37.11 -3.36 -9.15
C THR A 550 37.64 -2.59 -10.36
N PRO A 551 37.69 -1.24 -10.32
CA PRO A 551 38.43 -0.40 -11.28
C PRO A 551 39.83 -0.90 -11.65
N ALA A 552 40.54 -1.54 -10.72
CA ALA A 552 41.88 -2.05 -10.97
C ALA A 552 41.89 -3.16 -12.04
N ASP A 553 40.87 -4.01 -12.05
CA ASP A 553 40.72 -5.20 -12.91
C ASP A 553 40.24 -4.85 -14.33
N LEU A 554 39.66 -3.66 -14.53
CA LEU A 554 39.15 -3.21 -15.82
C LEU A 554 40.27 -2.99 -16.85
N THR A 555 39.98 -3.16 -18.14
CA THR A 555 40.90 -2.81 -19.25
C THR A 555 40.29 -1.74 -20.14
N LEU A 556 40.96 -0.60 -20.34
CA LEU A 556 40.48 0.45 -21.25
C LEU A 556 40.49 -0.04 -22.72
N VAL A 557 39.37 0.11 -23.43
CA VAL A 557 39.20 -0.34 -24.83
C VAL A 557 39.16 0.84 -25.80
N SER A 558 38.36 1.85 -25.46
CA SER A 558 38.18 3.11 -26.19
C SER A 558 37.77 4.20 -25.20
N ASP A 559 37.48 5.42 -25.67
CA ASP A 559 37.14 6.62 -24.89
C ASP A 559 36.18 6.31 -23.71
N ASN A 560 36.76 6.15 -22.51
CA ASN A 560 36.09 5.76 -21.25
C ASN A 560 35.17 4.53 -21.32
N VAL A 561 35.42 3.61 -22.26
CA VAL A 561 34.80 2.27 -22.32
C VAL A 561 35.79 1.24 -21.79
N PHE A 562 35.33 0.45 -20.83
CA PHE A 562 36.15 -0.47 -20.04
C PHE A 562 35.68 -1.91 -20.17
N ARG A 563 36.63 -2.82 -20.37
CA ARG A 563 36.39 -4.26 -20.47
C ARG A 563 36.52 -4.97 -19.13
N ILE A 564 35.56 -5.83 -18.85
CA ILE A 564 35.65 -6.91 -17.87
C ILE A 564 35.94 -8.21 -18.64
N ASP A 565 37.03 -8.89 -18.27
CA ASP A 565 37.43 -10.17 -18.86
C ASP A 565 37.04 -11.32 -17.92
N THR A 566 36.03 -12.11 -18.31
CA THR A 566 35.54 -13.22 -17.47
C THR A 566 36.50 -14.41 -17.39
N SER A 567 37.51 -14.49 -18.27
CA SER A 567 38.53 -15.55 -18.19
C SER A 567 39.40 -15.41 -16.93
N LEU A 568 39.44 -14.21 -16.33
CA LEU A 568 40.13 -13.92 -15.07
C LEU A 568 39.28 -14.26 -13.82
N PHE A 569 38.03 -14.69 -13.99
CA PHE A 569 37.15 -14.98 -12.86
C PHE A 569 37.57 -16.27 -12.16
N GLY A 570 37.53 -16.27 -10.82
CA GLY A 570 37.93 -17.39 -9.97
C GLY A 570 37.02 -18.61 -10.10
N ASN A 571 35.80 -18.45 -10.62
CA ASN A 571 34.96 -19.52 -11.13
C ASN A 571 35.03 -19.56 -12.67
N THR A 572 36.20 -19.92 -13.21
CA THR A 572 36.44 -19.98 -14.66
C THR A 572 35.51 -21.03 -15.31
N ALA A 573 34.38 -20.56 -15.83
CA ALA A 573 33.39 -21.36 -16.55
C ALA A 573 33.28 -20.80 -17.97
N THR A 574 33.56 -21.64 -18.96
CA THR A 574 33.18 -21.36 -20.35
C THR A 574 31.68 -21.57 -20.52
N ILE A 575 31.08 -20.97 -21.54
CA ILE A 575 29.66 -21.19 -21.85
C ILE A 575 29.43 -22.70 -22.13
N PRO A 576 28.54 -23.39 -21.39
CA PRO A 576 28.33 -24.83 -21.57
C PRO A 576 27.75 -25.20 -22.93
N ALA A 577 27.98 -26.45 -23.34
CA ALA A 577 27.33 -27.02 -24.52
C ALA A 577 25.81 -27.15 -24.31
N GLY A 578 25.03 -26.77 -25.32
CA GLY A 578 23.57 -26.81 -25.29
C GLY A 578 22.91 -25.50 -24.80
N VAL A 579 23.68 -24.52 -24.32
CA VAL A 579 23.17 -23.18 -24.05
C VAL A 579 22.97 -22.42 -25.36
N GLU A 580 21.74 -21.97 -25.62
CA GLU A 580 21.37 -21.17 -26.81
C GLU A 580 21.48 -19.66 -26.56
N SER A 581 21.32 -19.22 -25.31
CA SER A 581 21.38 -17.80 -24.93
C SER A 581 21.82 -17.61 -23.49
N ILE A 582 22.62 -16.56 -23.27
CA ILE A 582 23.06 -16.08 -21.95
C ILE A 582 22.39 -14.74 -21.64
N ALA A 583 22.28 -14.41 -20.35
CA ALA A 583 21.86 -13.08 -19.90
C ALA A 583 23.02 -12.45 -19.11
N VAL A 584 23.68 -11.45 -19.67
CA VAL A 584 24.74 -10.71 -18.98
C VAL A 584 24.11 -9.66 -18.08
N MET A 585 24.34 -9.75 -16.77
CA MET A 585 23.76 -8.86 -15.77
C MET A 585 24.87 -8.18 -14.97
N ILE A 586 24.77 -6.86 -14.79
CA ILE A 586 25.75 -6.07 -14.03
C ILE A 586 25.00 -5.07 -13.14
N ASP A 587 25.41 -4.99 -11.88
CA ASP A 587 25.17 -3.81 -11.05
C ASP A 587 26.51 -3.20 -10.60
N THR A 588 26.50 -1.91 -10.29
CA THR A 588 27.67 -1.22 -9.76
C THR A 588 27.32 -0.35 -8.57
N ARG A 589 28.29 -0.20 -7.67
CA ARG A 589 28.19 0.63 -6.48
C ARG A 589 29.55 1.19 -6.08
N TYR A 590 29.55 2.36 -5.46
CA TYR A 590 30.75 3.01 -4.93
C TYR A 590 30.41 3.85 -3.68
N PRO A 591 31.36 4.08 -2.76
CA PRO A 591 31.11 4.98 -1.63
C PRO A 591 31.01 6.43 -2.12
N GLY A 592 30.01 7.17 -1.67
CA GLY A 592 29.86 8.59 -1.95
C GLY A 592 30.80 9.47 -1.14
N THR A 593 30.43 10.75 -1.04
CA THR A 593 31.13 11.72 -0.18
C THR A 593 30.63 11.62 1.26
N ASP A 594 31.52 11.68 2.26
CA ASP A 594 31.13 11.70 3.67
C ASP A 594 30.65 13.09 4.16
N ASP A 595 30.08 13.16 5.37
CA ASP A 595 29.62 14.40 6.01
C ASP A 595 30.71 15.47 6.19
N LEU A 596 31.99 15.13 6.00
CA LEU A 596 33.13 16.03 6.09
C LEU A 596 33.59 16.54 4.71
N GLY A 597 32.95 16.10 3.62
CA GLY A 597 33.32 16.44 2.25
C GLY A 597 34.42 15.54 1.66
N THR A 598 34.70 14.38 2.27
CA THR A 598 35.70 13.42 1.79
C THR A 598 35.06 12.50 0.74
N ALA A 599 35.45 12.66 -0.52
CA ALA A 599 35.03 11.76 -1.60
C ALA A 599 35.46 10.31 -1.31
N CYS A 600 34.65 9.34 -1.74
CA CYS A 600 34.89 7.90 -1.59
C CYS A 600 34.99 7.40 -0.14
N ALA A 601 34.33 8.08 0.81
CA ALA A 601 34.35 7.75 2.24
C ALA A 601 32.95 7.70 2.89
N GLY A 602 31.90 8.15 2.19
CA GLY A 602 30.52 8.16 2.68
C GLY A 602 29.76 6.86 2.44
N ASP A 603 28.44 6.93 2.58
CA ASP A 603 27.53 5.83 2.31
C ASP A 603 27.53 5.39 0.84
N MET A 604 27.04 4.18 0.59
CA MET A 604 27.12 3.56 -0.73
C MET A 604 26.08 4.13 -1.70
N ILE A 605 26.56 4.64 -2.82
CA ILE A 605 25.77 4.94 -4.01
C ILE A 605 25.66 3.66 -4.83
N TYR A 606 24.45 3.39 -5.31
CA TYR A 606 24.12 2.21 -6.12
C TYR A 606 23.57 2.68 -7.44
N LEU A 607 24.03 2.15 -8.58
CA LEU A 607 23.43 2.41 -9.89
C LEU A 607 22.43 1.31 -10.24
N ASP A 608 21.50 1.62 -11.14
CA ASP A 608 20.51 0.66 -11.61
C ASP A 608 21.16 -0.52 -12.34
N SER A 609 20.63 -1.72 -12.14
CA SER A 609 21.21 -2.93 -12.71
C SER A 609 20.81 -3.09 -14.18
N VAL A 610 21.80 -3.32 -15.04
CA VAL A 610 21.59 -3.56 -16.47
C VAL A 610 21.65 -5.03 -16.84
N VAL A 611 20.88 -5.40 -17.86
CA VAL A 611 20.82 -6.76 -18.42
C VAL A 611 20.92 -6.70 -19.94
N GLN A 612 21.73 -7.57 -20.54
CA GLN A 612 21.79 -7.79 -21.99
C GLN A 612 21.71 -9.30 -22.29
N PHE A 613 20.73 -9.71 -23.08
CA PHE A 613 20.64 -11.07 -23.60
C PHE A 613 21.51 -11.24 -24.86
N VAL A 614 22.21 -12.37 -24.97
CA VAL A 614 23.15 -12.66 -26.08
C VAL A 614 22.97 -14.12 -26.53
N ALA A 615 22.80 -14.32 -27.85
CA ALA A 615 22.72 -15.64 -28.45
C ALA A 615 24.12 -16.25 -28.62
N THR A 616 24.26 -17.56 -28.34
CA THR A 616 25.56 -18.26 -28.43
C THR A 616 25.95 -18.64 -29.85
N ASP A 617 25.01 -18.56 -30.81
CA ASP A 617 25.23 -18.79 -32.23
C ASP A 617 25.38 -17.48 -33.04
N GLY A 618 25.25 -16.32 -32.39
CA GLY A 618 25.24 -15.00 -33.03
C GLY A 618 23.89 -14.61 -33.65
N GLY A 619 22.82 -15.37 -33.41
CA GLY A 619 21.45 -15.06 -33.81
C GLY A 619 20.71 -14.12 -32.85
N THR A 620 19.39 -14.29 -32.76
CA THR A 620 18.54 -13.57 -31.80
C THR A 620 18.55 -14.29 -30.46
N ALA A 621 18.85 -13.57 -29.37
CA ALA A 621 18.84 -14.15 -28.04
C ALA A 621 17.42 -14.45 -27.56
N THR A 622 17.24 -15.56 -26.84
CA THR A 622 15.98 -15.85 -26.15
C THR A 622 15.98 -15.15 -24.80
N GLU A 623 15.15 -14.11 -24.69
CA GLU A 623 14.96 -13.37 -23.44
C GLU A 623 14.17 -14.20 -22.41
N ARG A 624 14.37 -13.89 -21.12
CA ARG A 624 13.51 -14.43 -20.07
C ARG A 624 12.23 -13.61 -20.00
N ARG A 625 11.09 -14.30 -19.92
CA ARG A 625 9.77 -13.69 -19.74
C ARG A 625 9.75 -12.59 -18.66
N GLU A 626 9.02 -11.53 -18.97
CA GLU A 626 8.57 -10.52 -18.02
C GLU A 626 7.28 -10.99 -17.33
N ILE A 627 7.10 -10.60 -16.07
CA ILE A 627 5.96 -10.96 -15.20
C ILE A 627 5.60 -9.78 -14.29
N VAL A 628 6.61 -9.06 -13.81
CA VAL A 628 6.47 -7.81 -13.03
C VAL A 628 7.43 -6.78 -13.62
N SER A 629 6.98 -5.53 -13.76
CA SER A 629 7.85 -4.39 -14.04
C SER A 629 8.53 -3.90 -12.76
N VAL A 630 9.67 -3.23 -12.89
CA VAL A 630 10.27 -2.48 -11.77
C VAL A 630 9.43 -1.26 -11.41
N ASP A 631 8.70 -0.68 -12.36
CA ASP A 631 7.89 0.53 -12.12
C ASP A 631 6.79 0.24 -11.10
N ASN A 632 6.14 -0.92 -11.21
CA ASN A 632 5.15 -1.41 -10.23
C ASN A 632 5.77 -1.59 -8.83
N CYS A 633 6.99 -2.14 -8.74
CA CYS A 633 7.72 -2.20 -7.47
C CYS A 633 8.01 -0.79 -6.92
N ASN A 634 8.39 0.15 -7.79
CA ASN A 634 8.73 1.52 -7.44
C ASN A 634 7.50 2.38 -7.10
N GLN A 635 6.28 1.98 -7.47
CA GLN A 635 5.07 2.59 -6.90
C GLN A 635 5.12 2.55 -5.37
N CYS A 636 5.54 1.46 -4.76
CA CYS A 636 5.76 1.43 -3.31
C CYS A 636 7.18 1.82 -2.90
N HIS A 637 8.22 1.34 -3.58
CA HIS A 637 9.61 1.48 -3.13
C HIS A 637 10.35 2.75 -3.59
N GLY A 638 9.82 3.52 -4.54
CA GLY A 638 10.44 4.71 -5.15
C GLY A 638 11.67 4.38 -6.02
N ARG A 639 12.64 3.70 -5.43
CA ARG A 639 13.73 3.00 -6.11
C ARG A 639 14.14 1.77 -5.31
N TYR A 640 13.81 0.57 -5.80
CA TYR A 640 14.04 -0.65 -5.04
C TYR A 640 15.54 -0.96 -4.84
N ILE A 641 15.99 -0.89 -3.59
CA ILE A 641 17.29 -1.33 -3.08
C ILE A 641 17.04 -2.43 -2.04
N SER A 642 17.76 -3.55 -2.11
CA SER A 642 17.52 -4.71 -1.23
C SER A 642 18.23 -4.58 0.11
N ASP A 643 17.51 -4.38 1.21
CA ASP A 643 18.07 -4.37 2.58
C ASP A 643 18.90 -5.62 2.94
N THR A 644 18.52 -6.77 2.37
CA THR A 644 19.17 -8.06 2.68
C THR A 644 20.44 -8.27 1.87
N HIS A 645 20.52 -7.67 0.69
CA HIS A 645 21.65 -7.70 -0.22
C HIS A 645 21.89 -6.28 -0.73
N PRO A 646 22.26 -5.32 0.14
CA PRO A 646 22.40 -3.92 -0.27
C PRO A 646 23.42 -3.79 -1.39
N SER A 647 24.39 -4.72 -1.43
CA SER A 647 25.40 -4.81 -2.47
C SER A 647 24.96 -5.28 -3.87
N ARG A 648 23.69 -5.62 -4.16
CA ARG A 648 23.29 -6.32 -5.41
C ARG A 648 21.86 -6.08 -5.89
N GLY A 649 21.66 -6.16 -7.21
CA GLY A 649 20.33 -6.36 -7.83
C GLY A 649 19.38 -5.19 -7.66
N VAL A 650 19.93 -3.98 -7.74
CA VAL A 650 19.23 -2.71 -7.54
C VAL A 650 18.35 -2.37 -8.75
N ASN A 651 17.12 -1.95 -8.48
CA ASN A 651 16.13 -1.45 -9.44
C ASN A 651 15.91 -2.35 -10.68
N ASN A 652 15.98 -3.68 -10.53
CA ASN A 652 15.71 -4.61 -11.64
C ASN A 652 15.28 -6.02 -11.15
N PRO A 653 13.99 -6.40 -11.24
CA PRO A 653 13.49 -7.68 -10.73
C PRO A 653 14.06 -8.91 -11.49
N LEU A 654 14.39 -8.76 -12.77
CA LEU A 654 15.00 -9.82 -13.57
C LEU A 654 16.37 -10.23 -13.00
N VAL A 655 17.15 -9.26 -12.49
CA VAL A 655 18.46 -9.53 -11.89
C VAL A 655 18.35 -10.37 -10.63
N CYS A 656 17.29 -10.22 -9.84
CA CYS A 656 17.03 -11.06 -8.67
C CYS A 656 16.90 -12.54 -9.05
N THR A 657 16.24 -12.86 -10.18
CA THR A 657 16.02 -14.24 -10.65
C THR A 657 17.32 -14.99 -10.99
N SER A 658 18.44 -14.28 -11.23
CA SER A 658 19.77 -14.88 -11.38
C SER A 658 20.26 -15.63 -10.13
N CYS A 659 19.61 -15.41 -8.98
CA CYS A 659 19.93 -16.05 -7.70
C CYS A 659 18.68 -16.55 -6.94
N HIS A 660 17.49 -16.00 -7.21
CA HIS A 660 16.21 -16.33 -6.57
C HIS A 660 15.33 -17.11 -7.56
N ASN A 661 15.66 -18.39 -7.72
CA ASN A 661 15.08 -19.31 -8.70
C ASN A 661 14.50 -20.57 -8.00
N PRO A 662 13.86 -21.51 -8.73
CA PRO A 662 13.28 -22.71 -8.14
C PRO A 662 14.27 -23.68 -7.47
N ASN A 663 15.59 -23.50 -7.61
CA ASN A 663 16.62 -24.29 -6.92
C ASN A 663 17.16 -23.61 -5.65
N ARG A 664 16.76 -22.38 -5.36
CA ARG A 664 17.30 -21.63 -4.22
C ARG A 664 16.46 -21.87 -2.97
N GLY A 665 17.13 -22.24 -1.88
CA GLY A 665 16.50 -22.41 -0.57
C GLY A 665 17.51 -22.52 0.56
N THR A 666 17.00 -22.46 1.79
CA THR A 666 17.73 -22.70 3.04
C THR A 666 17.04 -23.85 3.80
N THR A 667 17.48 -24.14 5.03
CA THR A 667 16.77 -25.08 5.92
C THR A 667 15.36 -24.54 6.21
N GLY A 668 14.33 -25.32 5.91
CA GLY A 668 12.92 -24.97 6.14
C GLY A 668 12.36 -23.80 5.33
N SER A 669 13.01 -23.33 4.25
CA SER A 669 12.44 -22.23 3.45
C SER A 669 12.95 -22.15 2.01
N SER A 670 12.03 -21.94 1.07
CA SER A 670 12.34 -21.54 -0.30
C SER A 670 12.87 -20.10 -0.39
N HIS A 671 13.75 -19.86 -1.36
CA HIS A 671 14.27 -18.55 -1.74
C HIS A 671 13.96 -18.23 -3.21
N ASP A 672 13.08 -18.98 -3.89
CA ASP A 672 12.55 -18.57 -5.20
C ASP A 672 11.91 -17.18 -5.11
N LEU A 673 12.05 -16.36 -6.16
CA LEU A 673 11.57 -14.98 -6.12
C LEU A 673 10.06 -14.90 -5.97
N SER A 674 9.31 -15.76 -6.66
CA SER A 674 7.84 -15.76 -6.60
C SER A 674 7.30 -16.25 -5.26
N VAL A 675 8.01 -17.13 -4.55
CA VAL A 675 7.65 -17.49 -3.17
C VAL A 675 8.04 -16.37 -2.20
N THR A 676 9.23 -15.78 -2.37
CA THR A 676 9.78 -14.78 -1.44
C THR A 676 8.98 -13.48 -1.47
N VAL A 677 8.66 -12.94 -2.66
CA VAL A 677 7.93 -11.67 -2.80
C VAL A 677 6.53 -11.79 -2.21
N HIS A 678 5.77 -12.81 -2.61
CA HIS A 678 4.43 -13.03 -2.07
C HIS A 678 4.45 -13.29 -0.55
N ALA A 679 5.28 -14.22 -0.05
CA ALA A 679 5.28 -14.57 1.37
C ALA A 679 5.73 -13.44 2.30
N VAL A 680 6.56 -12.51 1.82
CA VAL A 680 6.95 -11.30 2.57
C VAL A 680 5.80 -10.30 2.61
N HIS A 681 5.17 -9.95 1.48
CA HIS A 681 4.07 -8.97 1.47
C HIS A 681 2.80 -9.53 2.14
N ALA A 682 2.54 -10.83 2.02
CA ALA A 682 1.46 -11.53 2.70
C ALA A 682 1.74 -11.87 4.18
N SER A 683 2.75 -11.27 4.82
CA SER A 683 3.13 -11.58 6.21
C SER A 683 1.96 -11.51 7.21
N ALA A 684 1.00 -10.60 7.01
CA ALA A 684 -0.15 -10.41 7.89
C ALA A 684 -1.33 -11.40 7.69
N MET A 685 -1.37 -12.16 6.58
CA MET A 685 -2.48 -13.09 6.27
C MET A 685 -2.11 -14.58 6.40
N ARG A 686 -0.83 -14.88 6.63
CA ARG A 686 -0.30 -16.25 6.66
C ARG A 686 -0.36 -16.85 8.07
N GLU A 687 -0.71 -18.14 8.18
CA GLU A 687 -0.76 -18.87 9.46
C GLU A 687 0.65 -19.16 10.02
N THR A 688 1.66 -19.31 9.16
CA THR A 688 3.03 -19.69 9.56
C THR A 688 4.03 -18.61 9.15
N PRO A 689 4.68 -17.86 10.09
CA PRO A 689 5.64 -16.80 9.75
C PRO A 689 6.72 -17.23 8.74
N PHE A 690 6.90 -16.45 7.66
CA PHE A 690 7.84 -16.82 6.61
C PHE A 690 9.27 -16.67 7.13
N LYS A 691 10.08 -17.72 6.95
CA LYS A 691 11.43 -17.86 7.54
C LYS A 691 11.45 -17.72 9.08
N GLY A 692 10.30 -17.88 9.74
CA GLY A 692 10.15 -17.70 11.19
C GLY A 692 10.28 -16.25 11.68
N THR A 693 10.26 -15.26 10.79
CA THR A 693 10.45 -13.84 11.15
C THR A 693 9.55 -12.86 10.40
N TRP A 694 8.97 -13.26 9.26
CA TRP A 694 8.06 -12.42 8.47
C TRP A 694 6.61 -12.78 8.82
N ASP A 695 6.04 -11.95 9.68
CA ASP A 695 4.69 -12.00 10.24
C ASP A 695 4.10 -10.58 10.30
N SER A 696 2.89 -10.45 10.85
CA SER A 696 2.21 -9.16 11.00
C SER A 696 3.00 -8.13 11.81
N GLU A 697 3.82 -8.53 12.79
CA GLU A 697 4.61 -7.56 13.58
C GLU A 697 5.77 -6.98 12.77
N ARG A 698 6.27 -7.73 11.77
CA ARG A 698 7.40 -7.30 10.94
C ARG A 698 7.00 -6.48 9.71
N LEU A 699 5.88 -6.79 9.07
CA LEU A 699 5.43 -6.09 7.86
C LEU A 699 3.90 -6.13 7.71
N HIS A 700 3.33 -4.95 7.47
CA HIS A 700 1.98 -4.78 6.95
C HIS A 700 2.06 -4.23 5.52
N PHE A 701 1.39 -4.88 4.57
CA PHE A 701 1.25 -4.36 3.22
C PHE A 701 0.20 -3.23 3.21
N PRO A 702 0.46 -2.08 2.56
CA PRO A 702 -0.41 -0.91 2.67
C PRO A 702 -1.71 -0.97 1.83
N GLY A 703 -1.71 -1.69 0.71
CA GLY A 703 -2.86 -1.82 -0.20
C GLY A 703 -3.60 -3.15 -0.09
N ASP A 704 -4.46 -3.46 -1.08
CA ASP A 704 -5.11 -4.77 -1.16
C ASP A 704 -4.19 -5.80 -1.86
N LEU A 705 -3.80 -6.86 -1.13
CA LEU A 705 -3.00 -7.97 -1.68
C LEU A 705 -3.75 -8.80 -2.74
N SER A 706 -5.07 -8.62 -2.88
CA SER A 706 -5.82 -9.28 -3.94
C SER A 706 -5.67 -8.59 -5.30
N ASP A 707 -5.34 -7.29 -5.37
CA ASP A 707 -5.03 -6.68 -6.66
C ASP A 707 -3.63 -7.11 -7.16
N CYS A 708 -3.64 -8.20 -7.92
CA CYS A 708 -2.45 -8.80 -8.51
C CYS A 708 -1.66 -7.80 -9.38
N GLY A 709 -2.33 -6.82 -9.99
CA GLY A 709 -1.71 -5.83 -10.87
C GLY A 709 -0.98 -4.69 -10.16
N ILE A 710 -0.99 -4.61 -8.82
CA ILE A 710 -0.05 -3.77 -8.07
C ILE A 710 1.40 -4.21 -8.34
N CYS A 711 1.62 -5.46 -8.75
CA CYS A 711 2.94 -5.98 -9.13
C CYS A 711 3.00 -6.51 -10.56
N HIS A 712 1.97 -7.25 -10.99
CA HIS A 712 2.01 -8.01 -12.24
C HIS A 712 1.68 -7.21 -13.50
N GLU A 713 2.44 -7.48 -14.55
CA GLU A 713 2.12 -7.02 -15.91
C GLU A 713 0.98 -7.85 -16.52
N GLY A 714 0.00 -7.16 -17.12
CA GLY A 714 -1.09 -7.77 -17.88
C GLY A 714 -1.88 -8.84 -17.10
N ASP A 715 -1.96 -10.04 -17.69
CA ASP A 715 -2.60 -11.24 -17.14
C ASP A 715 -1.57 -12.28 -16.63
N SER A 716 -0.32 -11.87 -16.37
CA SER A 716 0.80 -12.78 -16.06
C SER A 716 0.69 -13.57 -14.74
N TYR A 717 -0.30 -13.24 -13.89
CA TYR A 717 -0.69 -13.99 -12.69
C TYR A 717 -1.70 -15.13 -12.97
N GLY A 718 -2.27 -15.17 -14.18
CA GLY A 718 -3.31 -16.11 -14.57
C GLY A 718 -2.86 -17.56 -14.72
N LEU A 719 -3.83 -18.46 -14.85
CA LEU A 719 -3.61 -19.88 -15.11
C LEU A 719 -4.23 -20.34 -16.45
N PRO A 720 -3.63 -21.31 -17.16
CA PRO A 720 -2.38 -22.01 -16.83
C PRO A 720 -1.15 -21.10 -16.90
N LEU A 721 -0.10 -21.43 -16.13
CA LEU A 721 1.16 -20.70 -16.21
C LEU A 721 1.68 -20.70 -17.67
N PRO A 722 2.26 -19.58 -18.16
CA PRO A 722 2.63 -19.44 -19.57
C PRO A 722 3.76 -20.39 -20.03
N LEU A 723 4.45 -21.03 -19.08
CA LEU A 723 5.49 -22.03 -19.30
C LEU A 723 5.33 -23.18 -18.30
N THR A 724 5.84 -24.37 -18.65
CA THR A 724 6.10 -25.43 -17.67
C THR A 724 7.25 -25.01 -16.76
N ARG A 725 6.94 -24.46 -15.57
CA ARG A 725 7.95 -24.18 -14.53
C ARG A 725 8.44 -25.48 -13.89
N GLU A 726 9.69 -25.46 -13.45
CA GLU A 726 10.25 -26.49 -12.57
C GLU A 726 9.62 -26.46 -11.17
N ALA A 727 9.58 -27.62 -10.50
CA ALA A 727 9.22 -27.69 -9.09
C ALA A 727 10.20 -26.88 -8.22
N VAL A 728 9.68 -26.24 -7.17
CA VAL A 728 10.40 -25.28 -6.32
C VAL A 728 10.96 -25.97 -5.08
N LEU A 729 12.23 -25.77 -4.77
CA LEU A 729 12.87 -26.27 -3.55
C LEU A 729 12.21 -25.63 -2.31
N SER A 730 11.64 -26.46 -1.44
CA SER A 730 10.97 -26.03 -0.19
C SER A 730 11.92 -26.04 1.01
N ASP A 731 12.76 -27.07 1.14
CA ASP A 731 13.79 -27.19 2.17
C ASP A 731 15.07 -27.81 1.58
N ARG A 732 16.17 -27.04 1.62
CA ARG A 732 17.49 -27.47 1.12
C ARG A 732 18.13 -28.59 1.95
N THR A 733 17.84 -28.65 3.25
CA THR A 733 18.40 -29.64 4.18
C THR A 733 17.66 -30.97 4.10
N ALA A 734 16.34 -30.93 3.93
CA ALA A 734 15.53 -32.12 3.67
C ALA A 734 15.68 -32.59 2.20
N GLY A 735 16.07 -31.71 1.29
CA GLY A 735 16.17 -31.98 -0.15
C GLY A 735 14.80 -32.07 -0.81
N THR A 736 13.82 -31.31 -0.31
CA THR A 736 12.40 -31.45 -0.69
C THR A 736 11.92 -30.34 -1.61
N PHE A 737 10.96 -30.69 -2.47
CA PHE A 737 10.38 -29.81 -3.48
C PHE A 737 8.86 -29.72 -3.35
N THR A 738 8.29 -28.64 -3.87
CA THR A 738 6.86 -28.39 -4.02
C THR A 738 6.54 -28.06 -5.47
N THR A 739 5.40 -28.52 -5.99
CA THR A 739 4.97 -28.25 -7.37
C THR A 739 4.75 -26.74 -7.62
N PRO A 740 4.99 -26.22 -8.84
CA PRO A 740 5.19 -24.78 -9.06
C PRO A 740 3.97 -23.91 -8.79
N VAL A 741 2.75 -24.34 -9.15
CA VAL A 741 1.53 -23.55 -8.85
C VAL A 741 1.27 -23.60 -7.35
N ALA A 742 1.36 -24.77 -6.72
CA ALA A 742 1.20 -24.92 -5.28
C ALA A 742 2.20 -24.10 -4.47
N ALA A 743 3.47 -23.99 -4.91
CA ALA A 743 4.49 -23.18 -4.26
C ALA A 743 4.12 -21.68 -4.27
N VAL A 744 3.56 -21.18 -5.38
CA VAL A 744 3.07 -19.79 -5.48
C VAL A 744 1.79 -19.60 -4.66
N CYS A 745 0.76 -20.43 -4.83
CA CYS A 745 -0.51 -20.25 -4.11
C CYS A 745 -0.34 -20.37 -2.59
N SER A 746 0.48 -21.32 -2.12
CA SER A 746 0.72 -21.54 -0.69
C SER A 746 1.71 -20.55 -0.06
N SER A 747 2.31 -19.65 -0.85
CA SER A 747 3.09 -18.54 -0.31
C SER A 747 2.20 -17.51 0.40
N CYS A 748 0.93 -17.36 0.00
CA CYS A 748 -0.11 -16.60 0.71
C CYS A 748 -1.12 -17.51 1.44
N HIS A 749 -1.63 -18.56 0.77
CA HIS A 749 -2.61 -19.49 1.31
C HIS A 749 -1.94 -20.71 1.96
N ASP A 750 -1.22 -20.49 3.07
CA ASP A 750 -0.38 -21.51 3.69
C ASP A 750 -1.12 -22.46 4.65
N THR A 751 -2.43 -22.30 4.82
CA THR A 751 -3.24 -23.05 5.78
C THR A 751 -3.29 -24.55 5.49
N ALA A 752 -3.46 -25.37 6.54
CA ALA A 752 -3.54 -26.82 6.39
C ALA A 752 -4.71 -27.27 5.48
N LEU A 753 -5.83 -26.54 5.51
CA LEU A 753 -6.99 -26.81 4.65
C LEU A 753 -6.72 -26.44 3.19
N ALA A 754 -6.07 -25.29 2.95
CA ALA A 754 -5.70 -24.84 1.61
C ALA A 754 -4.73 -25.83 0.93
N LYS A 755 -3.68 -26.25 1.65
CA LYS A 755 -2.73 -27.26 1.17
C LYS A 755 -3.40 -28.62 0.88
N ALA A 756 -4.32 -29.08 1.74
CA ALA A 756 -5.07 -30.32 1.50
C ALA A 756 -6.01 -30.22 0.28
N HIS A 757 -6.60 -29.05 0.03
CA HIS A 757 -7.34 -28.78 -1.20
C HIS A 757 -6.43 -28.85 -2.44
N MET A 758 -5.29 -28.15 -2.43
CA MET A 758 -4.32 -28.15 -3.54
C MET A 758 -3.86 -29.58 -3.90
N VAL A 759 -3.53 -30.41 -2.90
CA VAL A 759 -3.15 -31.82 -3.14
C VAL A 759 -4.31 -32.63 -3.74
N SER A 760 -5.52 -32.52 -3.16
CA SER A 760 -6.64 -33.40 -3.54
C SER A 760 -7.37 -33.01 -4.82
N GLN A 761 -7.36 -31.72 -5.20
CA GLN A 761 -8.07 -31.19 -6.38
C GLN A 761 -7.12 -30.69 -7.48
N GLY A 762 -5.98 -30.11 -7.10
CA GLY A 762 -4.98 -29.56 -8.02
C GLY A 762 -3.85 -30.54 -8.40
N ALA A 763 -3.86 -31.75 -7.84
CA ALA A 763 -2.76 -32.72 -7.94
C ALA A 763 -1.39 -32.20 -7.45
N ALA A 764 -1.40 -31.17 -6.60
CA ALA A 764 -0.19 -30.59 -6.02
C ALA A 764 0.60 -31.60 -5.19
N GLN A 765 1.91 -31.41 -5.12
CA GLN A 765 2.80 -32.17 -4.23
C GLN A 765 3.61 -31.18 -3.38
N PHE A 766 3.65 -31.44 -2.08
CA PHE A 766 4.42 -30.66 -1.10
C PHE A 766 5.49 -31.53 -0.47
N ASP A 767 6.65 -30.94 -0.25
CA ASP A 767 7.79 -31.50 0.49
C ASP A 767 8.21 -32.92 0.04
N VAL A 768 8.22 -33.15 -1.28
CA VAL A 768 8.65 -34.42 -1.88
C VAL A 768 10.16 -34.44 -2.14
N VAL A 769 10.82 -35.54 -1.76
CA VAL A 769 12.29 -35.70 -1.87
C VAL A 769 12.81 -35.94 -3.29
N ASP A 770 11.96 -36.48 -4.17
CA ASP A 770 12.25 -36.59 -5.59
C ASP A 770 11.60 -35.40 -6.31
N ARG A 771 12.38 -34.64 -7.10
CA ARG A 771 11.84 -33.49 -7.85
C ARG A 771 10.78 -33.97 -8.85
N PRO A 772 9.53 -33.45 -8.80
CA PRO A 772 8.49 -33.81 -9.76
C PRO A 772 8.84 -33.36 -11.18
N ASP A 773 8.68 -34.26 -12.15
CA ASP A 773 8.70 -33.91 -13.57
C ASP A 773 7.34 -33.31 -13.96
N MET A 774 7.30 -31.99 -14.06
CA MET A 774 6.08 -31.25 -14.38
C MET A 774 5.56 -31.49 -15.81
N SER A 775 6.34 -32.11 -16.70
CA SER A 775 5.86 -32.57 -18.01
C SER A 775 5.11 -33.90 -17.92
N ALA A 776 5.45 -34.75 -16.95
CA ALA A 776 4.82 -36.06 -16.72
C ALA A 776 3.64 -35.98 -15.74
N THR A 777 3.71 -35.12 -14.73
CA THR A 777 2.67 -34.93 -13.70
C THR A 777 2.33 -33.44 -13.53
N PRO A 778 1.59 -32.83 -14.48
CA PRO A 778 1.16 -31.45 -14.38
C PRO A 778 0.07 -31.26 -13.31
N GLU A 779 0.09 -30.10 -12.65
CA GLU A 779 -0.99 -29.66 -11.76
C GLU A 779 -2.27 -29.35 -12.55
N THR A 780 -3.43 -29.65 -11.96
CA THR A 780 -4.77 -29.48 -12.57
C THR A 780 -5.48 -28.20 -12.13
N CYS A 781 -4.79 -27.29 -11.46
CA CYS A 781 -5.34 -26.04 -10.89
C CYS A 781 -6.10 -25.19 -11.93
N SER A 782 -5.61 -25.11 -13.17
CA SER A 782 -6.20 -24.32 -14.26
C SER A 782 -7.60 -24.79 -14.69
N ILE A 783 -8.03 -26.00 -14.32
CA ILE A 783 -9.41 -26.47 -14.58
C ILE A 783 -10.44 -25.63 -13.83
N CYS A 784 -10.11 -25.18 -12.61
CA CYS A 784 -11.00 -24.41 -11.74
C CYS A 784 -10.59 -22.94 -11.62
N HIS A 785 -9.29 -22.65 -11.69
CA HIS A 785 -8.69 -21.33 -11.49
C HIS A 785 -8.11 -20.70 -12.76
N GLY A 786 -8.26 -21.33 -13.92
CA GLY A 786 -7.85 -20.72 -15.19
C GLY A 786 -8.83 -19.64 -15.66
N ALA A 787 -8.40 -18.85 -16.64
CA ALA A 787 -9.21 -17.77 -17.21
C ALA A 787 -10.60 -18.27 -17.67
N GLY A 788 -11.67 -17.61 -17.21
CA GLY A 788 -13.06 -17.96 -17.47
C GLY A 788 -13.59 -19.20 -16.72
N ALA A 789 -12.81 -19.82 -15.83
CA ALA A 789 -13.23 -20.98 -15.04
C ALA A 789 -14.10 -20.56 -13.83
N SER A 790 -14.62 -21.56 -13.11
CA SER A 790 -15.57 -21.34 -12.00
C SER A 790 -15.02 -20.54 -10.81
N ALA A 791 -13.70 -20.55 -10.62
CA ALA A 791 -12.97 -19.87 -9.56
C ALA A 791 -11.68 -19.23 -10.12
N ASP A 792 -11.77 -18.69 -11.34
CA ASP A 792 -10.73 -17.92 -12.02
C ASP A 792 -9.97 -16.97 -11.07
N VAL A 793 -8.64 -16.94 -11.15
CA VAL A 793 -7.77 -16.12 -10.28
C VAL A 793 -8.20 -14.65 -10.29
N GLU A 794 -8.48 -14.07 -11.47
CA GLU A 794 -8.89 -12.66 -11.59
C GLU A 794 -10.21 -12.41 -10.85
N ARG A 795 -11.18 -13.32 -11.01
CA ARG A 795 -12.51 -13.23 -10.40
C ARG A 795 -12.48 -13.41 -8.88
N VAL A 796 -11.65 -14.30 -8.35
CA VAL A 796 -11.63 -14.58 -6.89
C VAL A 796 -10.77 -13.62 -6.09
N HIS A 797 -9.91 -12.85 -6.76
CA HIS A 797 -9.14 -11.75 -6.17
C HIS A 797 -9.72 -10.36 -6.52
N ASN A 798 -10.99 -10.34 -6.94
CA ASN A 798 -11.89 -9.18 -6.94
C ASN A 798 -11.42 -7.97 -7.78
N ARG A 799 -11.13 -8.23 -9.06
CA ARG A 799 -11.21 -7.24 -10.15
C ARG A 799 -12.60 -7.22 -10.78
#